data_AF-A0A137QBN1-F1
#
_entry.id   AF-A0A137QBN1-F1
#
_cell.length_a   1.000
_cell.length_b   1.000
_cell.length_c   1.000
_cell.angle_alpha   90.00
_cell.angle_beta   90.00
_cell.angle_gamma   90.00
#
_symmetry.space_group_name_H-M   'P 1'
#
loop_
_entity.id
_entity.type
_entity.pdbx_description
1 polymer ?
#
loop_
_entity_poly.entity_id
_entity_poly.type
_entity_poly.pdbx_seq_one_letter_code
_entity_poly.pdbx_strand_id
1 'polypeptide(L)'
;MVKPTRIINQSLYLAMVTWMVLKRLVPAVAQNLTEEQVAIISQRLAEGAQKSWELGTRTQTILEVNATLYSVFSRHAVPPPSTPPGNLTAPLELFFAIPRTVVADRTNASENASEPQPLIPGDGASADPASIGMSVSLANWTGQADGSGLDFAGAARGQLDFLLNVVPRTPDGAISHRVSGVQLWSDFVYMVPPFLAYYGVVAQNRTLLLEAYNQIKLYRNYLRDSDAQNRWKHVLLGQSGLFNDEGHWTTGNGWAAAGMLRVLATMENSQYANTLNGQRKDLGNWVKEIHDGMYAVLNDSVNIWTNYPDVPVDSTGNFYDAAGTALLASTVFRGAVLLNQFTHVPAAERIRMTLFSPSSSPLSSSSTSSLGTTTSSTATPPSLFDNYAHLTTEGWLTPVVDPYSFGQQGSKSPESEAFILQLHSAWRDWVTDGARGANSGSSHRFDRLGNRNEWWMWLVAGGWMWVVCGGEGYSLYRIADDEQLMKTIHLANVACGFHASDFDIMNQTVEIAKANYVNVGAHPSLPDKQGFGRREMKLSPEELFNCFTYQTGALTGFLKVHGMELHHIKPHGAIYGQMARDLELAKAGVRVCKVFSPADAPPGAGVAFVGLAGTMHEVAAKEEGVRFIPEWFSDLAYDETGKLLITKTHEPVSHEVITERVNRLLKERLVTTRTAGHYLPFTTETDEVTICVHSDTPASGDS
;
A
#
# COMPACT_ATOMS: atom_id res chain seq x y z
N MET A 1 -1.70 -52.65 43.73
CA MET A 1 -1.59 -52.68 42.26
C MET A 1 -0.81 -51.46 41.81
N VAL A 2 0.40 -51.70 41.31
CA VAL A 2 1.38 -50.70 40.85
C VAL A 2 1.14 -50.46 39.35
N LYS A 3 1.07 -49.20 38.90
CA LYS A 3 1.05 -48.84 37.47
C LYS A 3 2.47 -48.48 37.00
N PRO A 4 2.87 -48.84 35.76
CA PRO A 4 4.26 -48.78 35.31
C PRO A 4 4.65 -47.44 34.67
N THR A 5 5.91 -47.08 34.87
CA THR A 5 6.64 -45.94 34.29
C THR A 5 7.12 -46.29 32.87
N ARG A 6 6.90 -45.42 31.87
CA ARG A 6 7.56 -45.49 30.55
C ARG A 6 8.72 -44.48 30.50
N ILE A 7 9.93 -45.00 30.35
CA ILE A 7 11.15 -44.26 30.07
C ILE A 7 11.20 -44.00 28.55
N ILE A 8 11.34 -42.75 28.13
CA ILE A 8 11.61 -42.37 26.74
C ILE A 8 13.08 -41.93 26.63
N ASN A 9 13.77 -42.53 25.65
CA ASN A 9 15.20 -42.48 25.41
C ASN A 9 15.65 -41.10 24.87
N GLN A 10 16.52 -40.39 25.59
CA GLN A 10 16.98 -39.02 25.26
C GLN A 10 17.83 -38.91 23.98
N SER A 11 18.30 -40.03 23.41
CA SER A 11 19.22 -40.02 22.26
C SER A 11 18.56 -39.77 20.90
N LEU A 12 17.23 -39.95 20.78
CA LEU A 12 16.48 -39.63 19.55
C LEU A 12 16.09 -38.14 19.45
N TYR A 13 16.03 -37.44 20.58
CA TYR A 13 15.67 -36.02 20.63
C TYR A 13 16.82 -35.13 20.14
N LEU A 14 18.06 -35.50 20.44
CA LEU A 14 19.25 -34.71 20.09
C LEU A 14 19.61 -34.78 18.58
N ALA A 15 19.23 -35.86 17.90
CA ALA A 15 19.39 -35.99 16.44
C ALA A 15 18.34 -35.18 15.66
N MET A 16 17.12 -35.04 16.20
CA MET A 16 16.08 -34.17 15.61
C MET A 16 16.39 -32.68 15.80
N VAL A 17 16.96 -32.29 16.94
CA VAL A 17 17.32 -30.89 17.22
C VAL A 17 18.49 -30.42 16.34
N THR A 18 19.49 -31.27 16.10
CA THR A 18 20.66 -30.89 15.26
C THR A 18 20.30 -30.78 13.77
N TRP A 19 19.27 -31.50 13.28
CA TRP A 19 18.76 -31.36 11.91
C TRP A 19 17.89 -30.10 11.72
N MET A 20 17.22 -29.63 12.79
CA MET A 20 16.43 -28.39 12.78
C MET A 20 17.28 -27.11 12.86
N VAL A 21 18.50 -27.16 13.39
CA VAL A 21 19.33 -25.97 13.64
C VAL A 21 20.10 -25.48 12.40
N LEU A 22 20.27 -26.30 11.36
CA LEU A 22 21.13 -25.97 10.20
C LEU A 22 20.42 -25.35 8.98
N LYS A 23 19.14 -24.97 9.07
CA LYS A 23 18.38 -24.34 7.95
C LYS A 23 17.85 -22.92 8.20
N ARG A 24 18.34 -22.20 9.21
CA ARG A 24 17.93 -20.81 9.45
C ARG A 24 19.11 -19.84 9.43
N LEU A 25 19.62 -19.60 8.22
CA LEU A 25 20.36 -18.39 7.88
C LEU A 25 19.90 -17.96 6.48
N VAL A 26 18.77 -17.25 6.41
CA VAL A 26 18.44 -16.36 5.30
C VAL A 26 17.89 -15.07 5.94
N PRO A 27 18.52 -13.91 5.75
CA PRO A 27 18.01 -12.67 6.32
C PRO A 27 16.73 -12.26 5.57
N ALA A 28 15.64 -12.04 6.31
CA ALA A 28 14.41 -11.46 5.78
C ALA A 28 14.62 -9.97 5.49
N VAL A 29 14.97 -9.67 4.23
CA VAL A 29 14.96 -8.34 3.59
C VAL A 29 13.80 -8.29 2.55
N ALA A 30 12.91 -9.28 2.55
CA ALA A 30 12.11 -9.71 1.40
C ALA A 30 10.65 -9.21 1.38
N GLN A 31 10.37 -7.94 1.69
CA GLN A 31 9.02 -7.37 1.48
C GLN A 31 8.93 -6.43 0.27
N ASN A 32 10.06 -6.08 -0.34
CA ASN A 32 10.14 -5.29 -1.57
C ASN A 32 10.99 -6.01 -2.61
N LEU A 33 10.64 -5.81 -3.87
CA LEU A 33 11.49 -6.22 -4.98
C LEU A 33 12.82 -5.47 -4.91
N THR A 34 13.93 -6.19 -4.96
CA THR A 34 15.28 -5.59 -5.05
C THR A 34 15.51 -4.99 -6.43
N GLU A 35 16.53 -4.15 -6.58
CA GLU A 35 16.90 -3.58 -7.88
C GLU A 35 17.19 -4.67 -8.92
N GLU A 36 17.82 -5.78 -8.53
CA GLU A 36 18.08 -6.92 -9.41
C GLU A 36 16.79 -7.63 -9.82
N GLN A 37 15.84 -7.80 -8.90
CA GLN A 37 14.53 -8.39 -9.21
C GLN A 37 13.73 -7.49 -10.16
N VAL A 38 13.72 -6.18 -9.91
CA VAL A 38 13.12 -5.18 -10.80
C VAL A 38 13.76 -5.23 -12.19
N ALA A 39 15.08 -5.38 -12.28
CA ALA A 39 15.79 -5.51 -13.55
C ALA A 39 15.39 -6.77 -14.32
N ILE A 40 15.24 -7.92 -13.66
CA ILE A 40 14.78 -9.16 -14.31
C ILE A 40 13.35 -9.01 -14.84
N ILE A 41 12.43 -8.48 -14.03
CA ILE A 41 11.05 -8.24 -14.45
C ILE A 41 11.01 -7.26 -15.63
N SER A 42 11.81 -6.19 -15.57
CA SER A 42 11.96 -5.24 -16.69
C SER A 42 12.50 -5.91 -17.96
N GLN A 43 13.38 -6.90 -17.82
CA GLN A 43 13.86 -7.71 -18.93
C GLN A 43 12.75 -8.61 -19.49
N ARG A 44 11.91 -9.24 -18.66
CA ARG A 44 10.77 -10.05 -19.12
C ARG A 44 9.74 -9.23 -19.88
N LEU A 45 9.42 -8.04 -19.36
CA LEU A 45 8.63 -7.05 -20.08
C LEU A 45 9.26 -6.71 -21.44
N ALA A 46 10.58 -6.53 -21.48
CA ALA A 46 11.29 -6.17 -22.71
C ALA A 46 11.31 -7.28 -23.77
N GLU A 47 11.44 -8.54 -23.35
CA GLU A 47 11.43 -9.73 -24.21
C GLU A 47 10.03 -10.07 -24.73
N GLY A 48 9.01 -9.83 -23.90
CA GLY A 48 7.64 -10.22 -24.18
C GLY A 48 6.82 -9.21 -24.98
N ALA A 49 7.03 -7.90 -24.76
CA ALA A 49 6.20 -6.86 -25.36
C ALA A 49 6.43 -6.74 -26.87
N GLN A 50 5.41 -7.08 -27.66
CA GLN A 50 5.44 -7.06 -29.12
C GLN A 50 4.24 -6.35 -29.72
N LYS A 51 3.09 -6.37 -29.05
CA LYS A 51 1.86 -5.73 -29.50
C LYS A 51 1.80 -4.27 -29.12
N SER A 52 0.95 -3.51 -29.80
CA SER A 52 0.96 -2.06 -29.68
C SER A 52 0.64 -1.58 -28.27
N TRP A 53 -0.37 -2.16 -27.60
CA TRP A 53 -0.72 -1.85 -26.20
C TRP A 53 0.39 -2.27 -25.21
N GLU A 54 1.06 -3.40 -25.46
CA GLU A 54 2.18 -3.86 -24.63
C GLU A 54 3.37 -2.90 -24.75
N LEU A 55 3.70 -2.46 -25.97
CA LEU A 55 4.76 -1.49 -26.25
C LEU A 55 4.43 -0.13 -25.62
N GLY A 56 3.19 0.36 -25.79
CA GLY A 56 2.75 1.61 -25.18
C GLY A 56 2.85 1.56 -23.66
N THR A 57 2.36 0.49 -23.05
CA THR A 57 2.43 0.30 -21.59
C THR A 57 3.86 0.19 -21.10
N ARG A 58 4.72 -0.55 -21.83
CA ARG A 58 6.16 -0.64 -21.55
C ARG A 58 6.84 0.74 -21.56
N THR A 59 6.55 1.60 -22.54
CA THR A 59 7.14 2.94 -22.58
C THR A 59 6.79 3.75 -21.34
N GLN A 60 5.54 3.68 -20.88
CA GLN A 60 5.12 4.36 -19.65
C GLN A 60 5.83 3.79 -18.41
N THR A 61 5.96 2.47 -18.32
CA THR A 61 6.65 1.79 -17.21
C THR A 61 8.12 2.16 -17.13
N ILE A 62 8.83 2.27 -18.26
CA ILE A 62 10.24 2.70 -18.28
C ILE A 62 10.39 4.10 -17.65
N LEU A 63 9.47 5.02 -17.95
CA LEU A 63 9.52 6.36 -17.35
C LEU A 63 9.26 6.34 -15.85
N GLU A 64 8.36 5.48 -15.36
CA GLU A 64 8.07 5.39 -13.92
C GLU A 64 9.17 4.69 -13.12
N VAL A 65 9.83 3.69 -13.70
CA VAL A 65 10.90 2.93 -13.03
C VAL A 65 12.23 3.66 -13.14
N ASN A 66 12.64 4.05 -14.36
CA ASN A 66 14.02 4.41 -14.68
C ASN A 66 14.24 5.92 -14.98
N ALA A 67 13.19 6.66 -15.37
CA ALA A 67 13.32 8.05 -15.78
C ALA A 67 12.18 8.92 -15.21
N THR A 68 12.01 8.89 -13.89
CA THR A 68 10.86 9.49 -13.19
C THR A 68 10.60 10.95 -13.52
N LEU A 69 11.65 11.75 -13.76
CA LEU A 69 11.56 13.15 -14.20
C LEU A 69 10.72 13.33 -15.49
N TYR A 70 10.70 12.32 -16.36
CA TYR A 70 9.97 12.33 -17.64
C TYR A 70 8.60 11.66 -17.54
N SER A 71 8.27 11.04 -16.41
CA SER A 71 6.93 10.51 -16.16
C SER A 71 5.93 11.63 -15.94
N VAL A 72 4.70 11.45 -16.44
CA VAL A 72 3.57 12.36 -16.17
C VAL A 72 3.22 12.43 -14.68
N PHE A 73 3.61 11.43 -13.89
CA PHE A 73 3.41 11.38 -12.44
C PHE A 73 4.49 12.10 -11.64
N SER A 74 5.49 12.68 -12.30
CA SER A 74 6.44 13.56 -11.63
C SER A 74 5.77 14.86 -11.18
N ARG A 75 6.38 15.60 -10.25
CA ARG A 75 5.94 16.96 -9.88
C ARG A 75 6.47 18.03 -10.84
N HIS A 76 7.02 17.62 -11.98
CA HIS A 76 7.61 18.53 -12.96
C HIS A 76 6.63 18.83 -14.09
N ALA A 77 6.86 19.95 -14.77
CA ALA A 77 6.02 20.37 -15.88
C ALA A 77 6.01 19.34 -17.01
N VAL A 78 4.86 19.19 -17.65
CA VAL A 78 4.68 18.47 -18.91
C VAL A 78 4.51 19.53 -20.02
N PRO A 79 5.27 19.47 -21.13
CA PRO A 79 6.30 18.46 -21.40
C PRO A 79 7.57 18.67 -20.54
N PRO A 80 8.33 17.60 -20.25
CA PRO A 80 9.59 17.68 -19.51
C PRO A 80 10.66 18.46 -20.30
N PRO A 81 11.84 18.75 -19.72
CA PRO A 81 12.92 19.41 -20.45
C PRO A 81 13.23 18.72 -21.80
N SER A 82 13.31 19.51 -22.88
CA SER A 82 13.61 18.99 -24.22
C SER A 82 15.01 18.40 -24.33
N THR A 83 15.94 18.79 -23.45
CA THR A 83 17.29 18.24 -23.37
C THR A 83 17.41 17.33 -22.15
N PRO A 84 17.52 16.00 -22.32
CA PRO A 84 17.74 15.08 -21.21
C PRO A 84 18.96 15.42 -20.36
N PRO A 85 18.81 15.44 -19.01
CA PRO A 85 19.95 15.46 -18.11
C PRO A 85 20.88 14.26 -18.35
N GLY A 86 22.20 14.45 -18.20
CA GLY A 86 23.19 13.42 -18.54
C GLY A 86 23.04 12.11 -17.76
N ASN A 87 22.51 12.15 -16.54
CA ASN A 87 22.22 10.96 -15.74
C ASN A 87 20.98 10.16 -16.21
N LEU A 88 20.15 10.74 -17.08
CA LEU A 88 18.96 10.10 -17.63
C LEU A 88 19.14 9.61 -19.07
N THR A 89 20.29 9.87 -19.70
CA THR A 89 20.56 9.45 -21.08
C THR A 89 20.43 7.94 -21.28
N ALA A 90 21.05 7.12 -20.43
CA ALA A 90 20.99 5.66 -20.56
C ALA A 90 19.58 5.09 -20.24
N PRO A 91 18.90 5.50 -19.16
CA PRO A 91 17.50 5.13 -18.92
C PRO A 91 16.54 5.48 -20.07
N LEU A 92 16.68 6.69 -20.64
CA LEU A 92 15.81 7.15 -21.73
C LEU A 92 16.13 6.50 -23.07
N GLU A 93 17.33 5.94 -23.26
CA GLU A 93 17.65 5.20 -24.48
C GLU A 93 16.81 3.93 -24.62
N LEU A 94 16.53 3.22 -23.51
CA LEU A 94 15.59 2.09 -23.49
C LEU A 94 14.17 2.52 -23.89
N PHE A 95 13.79 3.74 -23.50
CA PHE A 95 12.52 4.34 -23.86
C PHE A 95 12.47 4.72 -25.35
N PHE A 96 13.47 5.46 -25.86
CA PHE A 96 13.49 5.98 -27.23
C PHE A 96 13.72 4.91 -28.30
N ALA A 97 14.28 3.75 -27.93
CA ALA A 97 14.40 2.60 -28.83
C ALA A 97 13.03 2.18 -29.40
N ILE A 98 11.98 2.20 -28.57
CA ILE A 98 10.62 1.76 -28.96
C ILE A 98 10.01 2.65 -30.05
N PRO A 99 9.83 3.98 -29.85
CA PRO A 99 9.27 4.83 -30.89
C PRO A 99 10.18 4.91 -32.13
N ARG A 100 11.52 4.76 -32.01
CA ARG A 100 12.42 4.68 -33.18
C ARG A 100 12.08 3.48 -34.06
N THR A 101 11.95 2.29 -33.47
CA THR A 101 11.57 1.08 -34.21
C THR A 101 10.18 1.24 -34.84
N VAL A 102 9.19 1.69 -34.05
CA VAL A 102 7.81 1.85 -34.53
C VAL A 102 7.72 2.84 -35.71
N VAL A 103 8.39 3.99 -35.64
CA VAL A 103 8.35 4.99 -36.73
C VAL A 103 9.15 4.53 -37.95
N ALA A 104 10.27 3.83 -37.75
CA ALA A 104 11.03 3.23 -38.86
C ALA A 104 10.19 2.19 -39.61
N ASP A 105 9.55 1.27 -38.89
CA ASP A 105 8.72 0.21 -39.48
C ASP A 105 7.47 0.78 -40.17
N ARG A 106 6.85 1.80 -39.58
CA ARG A 106 5.73 2.54 -40.18
C ARG A 106 6.10 3.18 -41.52
N THR A 107 7.30 3.76 -41.61
CA THR A 107 7.78 4.39 -42.84
C THR A 107 7.99 3.36 -43.96
N ASN A 108 8.48 2.16 -43.61
CA ASN A 108 8.66 1.06 -44.55
C ASN A 108 7.32 0.45 -45.03
N ALA A 109 6.27 0.54 -44.21
CA ALA A 109 4.96 -0.05 -44.50
C ALA A 109 4.03 0.85 -45.35
N SER A 110 4.36 2.14 -45.54
CA SER A 110 3.43 3.13 -46.11
C SER A 110 3.87 3.62 -47.50
N GLU A 111 3.21 3.13 -48.57
CA GLU A 111 3.39 3.66 -49.95
C GLU A 111 2.83 5.09 -50.13
N ASN A 112 1.98 5.57 -49.22
CA ASN A 112 1.40 6.93 -49.20
C ASN A 112 1.48 7.53 -47.80
N ALA A 113 2.63 8.14 -47.44
CA ALA A 113 2.87 8.75 -46.13
C ALA A 113 1.95 9.94 -45.77
N SER A 114 1.04 10.34 -46.67
CA SER A 114 0.17 11.53 -46.55
C SER A 114 -1.20 11.26 -45.91
N GLU A 115 -1.65 10.00 -45.88
CA GLU A 115 -2.99 9.66 -45.35
C GLU A 115 -2.97 9.39 -43.84
N PRO A 116 -4.04 9.73 -43.09
CA PRO A 116 -4.15 9.39 -41.68
C PRO A 116 -4.10 7.88 -41.45
N GLN A 117 -3.14 7.43 -40.64
CA GLN A 117 -2.90 6.01 -40.37
C GLN A 117 -2.34 5.79 -38.96
N PRO A 118 -2.63 4.64 -38.33
CA PRO A 118 -2.12 4.32 -37.00
C PRO A 118 -0.59 4.17 -36.98
N LEU A 119 0.00 4.19 -35.78
CA LEU A 119 1.44 3.97 -35.57
C LEU A 119 1.88 2.55 -35.93
N ILE A 120 1.00 1.57 -35.71
CA ILE A 120 1.20 0.18 -36.13
C ILE A 120 -0.01 -0.21 -37.00
N PRO A 121 0.11 -0.12 -38.34
CA PRO A 121 -0.94 -0.55 -39.26
C PRO A 121 -1.24 -2.06 -39.16
N GLY A 122 -2.50 -2.43 -39.37
CA GLY A 122 -2.91 -3.85 -39.42
C GLY A 122 -3.13 -4.52 -38.07
N ASP A 123 -3.04 -3.80 -36.95
CA ASP A 123 -3.20 -4.35 -35.59
C ASP A 123 -4.65 -4.76 -35.25
N GLY A 124 -5.62 -4.38 -36.08
CA GLY A 124 -7.04 -4.71 -35.89
C GLY A 124 -7.79 -3.82 -34.88
N ALA A 125 -7.09 -3.21 -33.93
CA ALA A 125 -7.58 -2.16 -33.05
C ALA A 125 -7.24 -0.75 -33.58
N SER A 126 -8.15 0.21 -33.41
CA SER A 126 -7.86 1.63 -33.69
C SER A 126 -7.19 2.32 -32.52
N ALA A 127 -7.45 1.85 -31.30
CA ALA A 127 -7.03 2.50 -30.06
C ALA A 127 -5.64 2.07 -29.61
N ASP A 128 -5.31 0.77 -29.66
CA ASP A 128 -4.07 0.23 -29.08
C ASP A 128 -2.79 0.88 -29.62
N PRO A 129 -2.64 1.14 -30.93
CA PRO A 129 -1.49 1.88 -31.46
C PRO A 129 -1.32 3.29 -30.87
N ALA A 130 -2.39 3.93 -30.40
CA ALA A 130 -2.32 5.25 -29.79
C ALA A 130 -1.56 5.27 -28.46
N SER A 131 -1.50 4.13 -27.75
CA SER A 131 -0.77 4.02 -26.47
C SER A 131 0.73 4.34 -26.61
N ILE A 132 1.29 4.15 -27.80
CA ILE A 132 2.69 4.47 -28.15
C ILE A 132 2.86 5.97 -28.47
N GLY A 133 1.77 6.69 -28.80
CA GLY A 133 1.82 8.05 -29.32
C GLY A 133 2.45 9.07 -28.37
N MET A 134 2.35 8.86 -27.06
CA MET A 134 3.06 9.68 -26.06
C MET A 134 4.58 9.57 -26.24
N SER A 135 5.10 8.35 -26.44
CA SER A 135 6.54 8.12 -26.65
C SER A 135 7.06 8.71 -27.97
N VAL A 136 6.27 8.63 -29.04
CA VAL A 136 6.58 9.28 -30.33
C VAL A 136 6.61 10.80 -30.17
N SER A 137 5.64 11.35 -29.44
CA SER A 137 5.57 12.80 -29.16
C SER A 137 6.76 13.28 -28.32
N LEU A 138 7.16 12.50 -27.31
CA LEU A 138 8.32 12.80 -26.47
C LEU A 138 9.65 12.65 -27.23
N ALA A 139 9.79 11.63 -28.08
CA ALA A 139 10.94 11.45 -28.96
C ALA A 139 11.13 12.67 -29.87
N ASN A 140 10.04 13.15 -30.49
CA ASN A 140 10.05 14.38 -31.28
C ASN A 140 10.45 15.61 -30.44
N TRP A 141 9.83 15.77 -29.26
CA TRP A 141 10.10 16.91 -28.36
C TRP A 141 11.56 16.99 -27.90
N THR A 142 12.21 15.84 -27.72
CA THR A 142 13.61 15.73 -27.28
C THR A 142 14.64 15.67 -28.40
N GLY A 143 14.23 15.97 -29.65
CA GLY A 143 15.15 16.04 -30.79
C GLY A 143 15.69 14.68 -31.27
N GLN A 144 15.04 13.56 -30.95
CA GLN A 144 15.48 12.23 -31.43
C GLN A 144 15.35 12.06 -32.95
N ALA A 145 14.68 13.00 -33.63
CA ALA A 145 14.63 13.08 -35.09
C ALA A 145 16.00 13.48 -35.69
N ASP A 146 16.82 14.23 -34.95
CA ASP A 146 18.06 14.82 -35.46
C ASP A 146 19.10 13.72 -35.73
N GLY A 147 19.35 13.45 -37.01
CA GLY A 147 20.33 12.44 -37.47
C GLY A 147 19.79 11.03 -37.67
N SER A 148 18.53 10.73 -37.30
CA SER A 148 17.90 9.41 -37.54
C SER A 148 17.18 9.31 -38.89
N GLY A 149 16.77 10.45 -39.46
CA GLY A 149 15.98 10.50 -40.70
C GLY A 149 14.50 10.07 -40.53
N LEU A 150 14.05 9.87 -39.29
CA LEU A 150 12.69 9.46 -38.95
C LEU A 150 11.77 10.66 -38.69
N ASP A 151 10.55 10.61 -39.23
CA ASP A 151 9.53 11.66 -39.05
C ASP A 151 8.59 11.35 -37.87
N PHE A 152 9.07 11.60 -36.65
CA PHE A 152 8.25 11.42 -35.44
C PHE A 152 7.04 12.37 -35.41
N ALA A 153 7.20 13.62 -35.88
CA ALA A 153 6.14 14.61 -35.89
C ALA A 153 4.98 14.18 -36.82
N GLY A 154 5.31 13.75 -38.04
CA GLY A 154 4.34 13.21 -39.00
C GLY A 154 3.72 11.90 -38.53
N ALA A 155 4.49 11.04 -37.86
CA ALA A 155 3.94 9.81 -37.28
C ALA A 155 2.91 10.07 -36.18
N ALA A 156 3.21 10.95 -35.22
CA ALA A 156 2.27 11.33 -34.19
C ALA A 156 1.03 12.03 -34.77
N ARG A 157 1.21 12.93 -35.76
CA ARG A 157 0.10 13.59 -36.44
C ARG A 157 -0.79 12.58 -37.20
N GLY A 158 -0.20 11.64 -37.93
CA GLY A 158 -0.97 10.64 -38.68
C GLY A 158 -1.82 9.75 -37.78
N GLN A 159 -1.32 9.36 -36.60
CA GLN A 159 -2.11 8.62 -35.60
C GLN A 159 -3.23 9.48 -35.01
N LEU A 160 -2.96 10.76 -34.73
CA LEU A 160 -3.98 11.70 -34.24
C LEU A 160 -5.11 11.88 -35.26
N ASP A 161 -4.76 12.17 -36.52
CA ASP A 161 -5.72 12.38 -37.59
C ASP A 161 -6.51 11.09 -37.89
N PHE A 162 -5.88 9.92 -37.75
CA PHE A 162 -6.55 8.64 -37.91
C PHE A 162 -7.66 8.47 -36.86
N LEU A 163 -7.33 8.67 -35.58
CA LEU A 163 -8.30 8.61 -34.48
C LEU A 163 -9.43 9.62 -34.67
N LEU A 164 -9.09 10.85 -35.08
CA LEU A 164 -10.06 11.93 -35.12
C LEU A 164 -10.97 11.88 -36.35
N ASN A 165 -10.46 11.46 -37.50
CA ASN A 165 -11.15 11.65 -38.79
C ASN A 165 -11.52 10.33 -39.49
N VAL A 166 -10.93 9.19 -39.10
CA VAL A 166 -11.13 7.92 -39.80
C VAL A 166 -11.89 6.90 -38.95
N VAL A 167 -11.59 6.83 -37.65
CA VAL A 167 -12.15 5.79 -36.77
C VAL A 167 -13.66 5.99 -36.56
N PRO A 168 -14.49 4.91 -36.62
CA PRO A 168 -15.92 5.00 -36.35
C PRO A 168 -16.23 5.59 -34.97
N ARG A 169 -17.37 6.27 -34.85
CA ARG A 169 -17.80 6.90 -33.60
C ARG A 169 -19.25 6.57 -33.26
N THR A 170 -19.58 6.58 -31.97
CA THR A 170 -20.97 6.64 -31.52
C THR A 170 -21.62 7.96 -31.96
N PRO A 171 -22.97 8.06 -31.98
CA PRO A 171 -23.66 9.30 -32.36
C PRO A 171 -23.30 10.53 -31.49
N ASP A 172 -22.92 10.31 -30.23
CA ASP A 172 -22.47 11.34 -29.29
C ASP A 172 -20.96 11.61 -29.33
N GLY A 173 -20.22 10.92 -30.22
CA GLY A 173 -18.84 11.26 -30.59
C GLY A 173 -17.74 10.40 -29.96
N ALA A 174 -18.08 9.32 -29.24
CA ALA A 174 -17.10 8.41 -28.63
C ALA A 174 -16.37 7.64 -29.73
N ILE A 175 -15.05 7.73 -29.75
CA ILE A 175 -14.19 7.05 -30.72
C ILE A 175 -14.20 5.56 -30.42
N SER A 176 -14.42 4.74 -31.46
CA SER A 176 -14.42 3.29 -31.34
C SER A 176 -13.02 2.74 -31.02
N HIS A 177 -12.98 1.68 -30.23
CA HIS A 177 -11.78 0.89 -30.01
C HIS A 177 -11.41 0.03 -31.24
N ARG A 178 -12.37 -0.23 -32.14
CA ARG A 178 -12.18 -1.01 -33.37
C ARG A 178 -12.37 -0.18 -34.63
N VAL A 179 -11.62 -0.53 -35.67
CA VAL A 179 -11.77 0.04 -37.02
C VAL A 179 -12.98 -0.53 -37.77
N SER A 180 -13.38 -1.77 -37.47
CA SER A 180 -14.40 -2.52 -38.23
C SER A 180 -15.84 -2.12 -37.89
N GLY A 181 -16.04 -1.28 -36.87
CA GLY A 181 -17.36 -0.88 -36.38
C GLY A 181 -17.24 -0.21 -35.02
N VAL A 182 -18.33 0.38 -34.55
CA VAL A 182 -18.39 0.99 -33.21
C VAL A 182 -18.35 -0.10 -32.17
N GLN A 183 -17.39 -0.02 -31.24
CA GLN A 183 -17.27 -0.89 -30.08
C GLN A 183 -16.45 -0.18 -29.00
N LEU A 184 -16.94 -0.15 -27.77
CA LEU A 184 -16.31 0.57 -26.66
C LEU A 184 -15.73 -0.42 -25.66
N TRP A 185 -14.43 -0.32 -25.42
CA TRP A 185 -13.67 -1.19 -24.51
C TRP A 185 -13.14 -0.34 -23.35
N SER A 186 -13.20 -0.81 -22.11
CA SER A 186 -12.64 -0.11 -20.94
C SER A 186 -11.17 0.31 -21.14
N ASP A 187 -10.42 -0.52 -21.86
CA ASP A 187 -9.02 -0.41 -22.22
C ASP A 187 -8.70 0.88 -22.98
N PHE A 188 -9.65 1.35 -23.80
CA PHE A 188 -9.52 2.56 -24.60
C PHE A 188 -9.05 3.75 -23.75
N VAL A 189 -9.49 3.84 -22.50
CA VAL A 189 -9.18 4.93 -21.57
C VAL A 189 -7.69 5.02 -21.26
N TYR A 190 -6.96 3.90 -21.29
CA TYR A 190 -5.50 3.88 -21.16
C TYR A 190 -4.79 4.15 -22.48
N MET A 191 -5.39 3.75 -23.62
CA MET A 191 -4.70 3.82 -24.91
C MET A 191 -4.76 5.21 -25.55
N VAL A 192 -5.96 5.80 -25.67
CA VAL A 192 -6.19 6.99 -26.50
C VAL A 192 -6.15 8.31 -25.71
N PRO A 193 -6.92 8.49 -24.63
CA PRO A 193 -6.95 9.76 -23.91
C PRO A 193 -5.59 10.25 -23.41
N PRO A 194 -4.68 9.41 -22.86
CA PRO A 194 -3.35 9.86 -22.46
C PRO A 194 -2.53 10.42 -23.63
N PHE A 195 -2.63 9.80 -24.81
CA PHE A 195 -1.98 10.32 -26.02
C PHE A 195 -2.56 11.67 -26.44
N LEU A 196 -3.89 11.80 -26.52
CA LEU A 196 -4.55 13.07 -26.88
C LEU A 196 -4.17 14.20 -25.91
N ALA A 197 -4.17 13.93 -24.60
CA ALA A 197 -3.79 14.89 -23.58
C ALA A 197 -2.32 15.32 -23.74
N TYR A 198 -1.42 14.36 -23.85
CA TYR A 198 0.03 14.64 -23.94
C TYR A 198 0.39 15.37 -25.24
N TYR A 199 -0.15 14.92 -26.38
CA TYR A 199 0.02 15.61 -27.66
C TYR A 199 -0.52 17.04 -27.58
N GLY A 200 -1.69 17.24 -26.99
CA GLY A 200 -2.29 18.56 -26.79
C GLY A 200 -1.40 19.48 -25.97
N VAL A 201 -0.74 18.98 -24.93
CA VAL A 201 0.20 19.76 -24.11
C VAL A 201 1.43 20.18 -24.93
N VAL A 202 2.07 19.24 -25.62
CA VAL A 202 3.26 19.49 -26.47
C VAL A 202 2.92 20.46 -27.62
N ALA A 203 1.75 20.31 -28.23
CA ALA A 203 1.28 21.15 -29.34
C ALA A 203 0.62 22.46 -28.90
N GLN A 204 0.58 22.75 -27.60
CA GLN A 204 -0.13 23.91 -27.02
C GLN A 204 -1.59 24.04 -27.50
N ASN A 205 -2.28 22.91 -27.58
CA ASN A 205 -3.66 22.79 -28.02
C ASN A 205 -4.55 22.30 -26.88
N ARG A 206 -5.15 23.25 -26.15
CA ARG A 206 -6.09 22.98 -25.05
C ARG A 206 -7.30 22.14 -25.48
N THR A 207 -7.75 22.26 -26.72
CA THR A 207 -8.92 21.50 -27.21
C THR A 207 -8.65 19.99 -27.22
N LEU A 208 -7.42 19.55 -27.45
CA LEU A 208 -7.06 18.13 -27.39
C LEU A 208 -7.03 17.58 -25.95
N LEU A 209 -6.67 18.40 -24.96
CA LEU A 209 -6.82 18.01 -23.55
C LEU A 209 -8.30 17.85 -23.18
N LEU A 210 -9.15 18.76 -23.66
CA LEU A 210 -10.60 18.65 -23.46
C LEU A 210 -11.17 17.43 -24.19
N GLU A 211 -10.67 17.11 -25.38
CA GLU A 211 -11.09 15.91 -26.11
C GLU A 211 -10.68 14.63 -25.37
N ALA A 212 -9.47 14.57 -24.79
CA ALA A 212 -9.07 13.46 -23.94
C ALA A 212 -10.05 13.25 -22.77
N TYR A 213 -10.42 14.32 -22.06
CA TYR A 213 -11.43 14.28 -21.01
C TYR A 213 -12.82 13.87 -21.54
N ASN A 214 -13.24 14.41 -22.68
CA ASN A 214 -14.55 14.13 -23.28
C ASN A 214 -14.67 12.65 -23.65
N GLN A 215 -13.61 12.06 -24.24
CA GLN A 215 -13.61 10.64 -24.57
C GLN A 215 -13.77 9.78 -23.30
N ILE A 216 -13.07 10.09 -22.21
CA ILE A 216 -13.25 9.40 -20.92
C ILE A 216 -14.69 9.55 -20.41
N LYS A 217 -15.25 10.77 -20.47
CA LYS A 217 -16.62 11.04 -20.03
C LYS A 217 -17.64 10.22 -20.82
N LEU A 218 -17.48 10.13 -22.13
CA LEU A 218 -18.36 9.35 -23.01
C LEU A 218 -18.24 7.85 -22.68
N TYR A 219 -17.01 7.32 -22.58
CA TYR A 219 -16.79 5.93 -22.18
C TYR A 219 -17.41 5.61 -20.82
N ARG A 220 -17.27 6.50 -19.84
CA ARG A 220 -17.93 6.36 -18.53
C ARG A 220 -19.45 6.29 -18.64
N ASN A 221 -20.07 7.09 -19.52
CA ASN A 221 -21.53 7.06 -19.69
C ASN A 221 -22.04 5.72 -20.21
N TYR A 222 -21.24 5.01 -21.01
CA TYR A 222 -21.59 3.70 -21.57
C TYR A 222 -21.21 2.54 -20.64
N LEU A 223 -19.99 2.56 -20.09
CA LEU A 223 -19.40 1.41 -19.42
C LEU A 223 -19.63 1.38 -17.91
N ARG A 224 -19.87 2.51 -17.25
CA ARG A 224 -20.10 2.55 -15.81
C ARG A 224 -21.42 1.88 -15.46
N ASP A 225 -21.35 0.84 -14.64
CA ASP A 225 -22.51 0.09 -14.18
C ASP A 225 -22.94 0.53 -12.78
N SER A 226 -24.03 1.30 -12.69
CA SER A 226 -24.56 1.76 -11.40
C SER A 226 -25.09 0.63 -10.51
N ASP A 227 -25.46 -0.50 -11.10
CA ASP A 227 -26.00 -1.64 -10.37
C ASP A 227 -24.89 -2.51 -9.76
N ALA A 228 -23.65 -2.36 -10.26
CA ALA A 228 -22.43 -3.00 -9.77
C ALA A 228 -21.50 -1.99 -9.06
N GLN A 229 -22.07 -1.10 -8.24
CA GLN A 229 -21.32 -0.10 -7.46
C GLN A 229 -20.36 0.76 -8.30
N ASN A 230 -20.75 1.09 -9.53
CA ASN A 230 -19.97 1.87 -10.50
C ASN A 230 -18.71 1.17 -11.05
N ARG A 231 -18.57 -0.15 -10.88
CA ARG A 231 -17.61 -0.93 -11.68
C ARG A 231 -17.91 -0.77 -13.16
N TRP A 232 -16.88 -0.85 -13.99
CA TRP A 232 -17.02 -0.69 -15.43
C TRP A 232 -17.18 -2.04 -16.11
N LYS A 233 -18.15 -2.12 -17.03
CA LYS A 233 -18.26 -3.21 -18.00
C LYS A 233 -17.08 -3.17 -18.98
N HIS A 234 -16.71 -4.33 -19.49
CA HIS A 234 -15.53 -4.46 -20.34
C HIS A 234 -15.77 -3.99 -21.78
N VAL A 235 -16.64 -4.66 -22.55
CA VAL A 235 -16.85 -4.40 -23.98
C VAL A 235 -18.34 -4.27 -24.32
N LEU A 236 -18.73 -3.12 -24.87
CA LEU A 236 -20.10 -2.84 -25.31
C LEU A 236 -20.17 -2.40 -26.79
N LEU A 237 -21.41 -2.42 -27.30
CA LEU A 237 -21.83 -1.91 -28.61
C LEU A 237 -21.29 -2.68 -29.83
N GLY A 238 -20.74 -3.88 -29.64
CA GLY A 238 -20.38 -4.78 -30.73
C GLY A 238 -21.57 -5.04 -31.65
N GLN A 239 -21.50 -4.55 -32.89
CA GLN A 239 -22.47 -4.82 -33.95
C GLN A 239 -22.37 -6.28 -34.43
N SER A 240 -23.34 -6.79 -35.20
CA SER A 240 -23.41 -8.19 -35.63
C SER A 240 -22.07 -8.73 -36.16
N GLY A 241 -21.49 -9.70 -35.45
CA GLY A 241 -20.18 -10.29 -35.76
C GLY A 241 -19.05 -9.87 -34.83
N LEU A 242 -19.23 -8.81 -34.03
CA LEU A 242 -18.32 -8.42 -32.94
C LEU A 242 -18.85 -8.94 -31.60
N PHE A 243 -17.96 -9.38 -30.72
CA PHE A 243 -18.33 -9.88 -29.40
C PHE A 243 -18.74 -8.73 -28.46
N ASN A 244 -19.47 -9.01 -27.39
CA ASN A 244 -19.62 -8.09 -26.27
C ASN A 244 -19.23 -8.84 -24.99
N ASP A 245 -18.74 -8.10 -24.01
CA ASP A 245 -18.45 -8.59 -22.68
C ASP A 245 -18.98 -7.58 -21.66
N GLU A 246 -20.17 -7.87 -21.12
CA GLU A 246 -20.80 -7.02 -20.11
C GLU A 246 -20.25 -7.25 -18.70
N GLY A 247 -19.30 -8.18 -18.53
CA GLY A 247 -18.68 -8.46 -17.25
C GLY A 247 -17.77 -7.32 -16.77
N HIS A 248 -17.58 -7.24 -15.46
CA HIS A 248 -16.70 -6.26 -14.81
C HIS A 248 -15.26 -6.74 -14.76
N TRP A 249 -14.65 -6.93 -15.93
CA TRP A 249 -13.28 -7.45 -16.04
C TRP A 249 -12.29 -6.63 -15.20
N THR A 250 -11.53 -7.31 -14.33
CA THR A 250 -10.66 -6.67 -13.33
C THR A 250 -9.58 -5.82 -14.00
N THR A 251 -8.87 -6.40 -14.98
CA THR A 251 -7.82 -5.67 -15.72
C THR A 251 -8.40 -4.47 -16.50
N GLY A 252 -9.60 -4.61 -17.09
CA GLY A 252 -10.30 -3.50 -17.77
C GLY A 252 -10.60 -2.31 -16.85
N ASN A 253 -11.04 -2.57 -15.61
CA ASN A 253 -11.23 -1.53 -14.59
C ASN A 253 -9.88 -0.88 -14.19
N GLY A 254 -8.82 -1.68 -14.10
CA GLY A 254 -7.46 -1.19 -13.90
C GLY A 254 -7.00 -0.24 -15.01
N TRP A 255 -7.21 -0.61 -16.28
CA TRP A 255 -6.90 0.24 -17.44
C TRP A 255 -7.64 1.57 -17.39
N ALA A 256 -8.95 1.52 -17.08
CA ALA A 256 -9.75 2.73 -16.96
C ALA A 256 -9.22 3.68 -15.88
N ALA A 257 -8.96 3.17 -14.67
CA ALA A 257 -8.42 3.98 -13.58
C ALA A 257 -7.03 4.55 -13.90
N ALA A 258 -6.13 3.72 -14.44
CA ALA A 258 -4.76 4.12 -14.78
C ALA A 258 -4.74 5.17 -15.90
N GLY A 259 -5.58 5.02 -16.92
CA GLY A 259 -5.69 5.96 -18.04
C GLY A 259 -6.23 7.33 -17.58
N MET A 260 -7.25 7.34 -16.72
CA MET A 260 -7.76 8.58 -16.12
C MET A 260 -6.70 9.30 -15.29
N LEU A 261 -5.93 8.58 -14.47
CA LEU A 261 -4.85 9.15 -13.67
C LEU A 261 -3.74 9.75 -14.53
N ARG A 262 -3.38 9.11 -15.66
CA ARG A 262 -2.40 9.68 -16.60
C ARG A 262 -2.89 10.97 -17.24
N VAL A 263 -4.16 11.02 -17.66
CA VAL A 263 -4.75 12.26 -18.20
C VAL A 263 -4.80 13.35 -17.13
N LEU A 264 -5.21 12.99 -15.90
CA LEU A 264 -5.26 13.92 -14.78
C LEU A 264 -3.88 14.52 -14.48
N ALA A 265 -2.86 13.66 -14.34
CA ALA A 265 -1.49 14.08 -14.06
C ALA A 265 -0.93 14.95 -15.20
N THR A 266 -1.24 14.60 -16.46
CA THR A 266 -0.89 15.43 -17.63
C THR A 266 -1.55 16.80 -17.56
N MET A 267 -2.84 16.89 -17.21
CA MET A 267 -3.55 18.16 -17.06
C MET A 267 -2.97 19.00 -15.92
N GLU A 268 -2.71 18.37 -14.77
CA GLU A 268 -2.18 19.01 -13.57
C GLU A 268 -0.80 19.61 -13.76
N ASN A 269 0.06 18.92 -14.50
CA ASN A 269 1.41 19.36 -14.78
C ASN A 269 1.54 20.21 -16.07
N SER A 270 0.43 20.54 -16.73
CA SER A 270 0.42 21.33 -17.97
C SER A 270 0.30 22.84 -17.74
N GLN A 271 0.58 23.61 -18.80
CA GLN A 271 0.30 25.04 -18.88
C GLN A 271 -1.20 25.41 -18.76
N TYR A 272 -2.10 24.43 -18.76
CA TYR A 272 -3.55 24.63 -18.67
C TYR A 272 -4.17 24.24 -17.33
N ALA A 273 -3.37 23.78 -16.35
CA ALA A 273 -3.83 23.22 -15.09
C ALA A 273 -4.91 24.06 -14.39
N ASN A 274 -4.69 25.38 -14.27
CA ASN A 274 -5.59 26.33 -13.62
C ASN A 274 -6.95 26.49 -14.32
N THR A 275 -7.04 26.12 -15.61
CA THR A 275 -8.25 26.25 -16.43
C THR A 275 -9.04 24.94 -16.56
N LEU A 276 -8.52 23.85 -15.99
CA LEU A 276 -9.08 22.50 -16.11
C LEU A 276 -9.44 21.90 -14.73
N ASN A 277 -9.62 22.73 -13.71
CA ASN A 277 -9.92 22.29 -12.34
C ASN A 277 -11.17 21.39 -12.26
N GLY A 278 -12.22 21.71 -13.04
CA GLY A 278 -13.43 20.90 -13.09
C GLY A 278 -13.17 19.51 -13.68
N GLN A 279 -12.46 19.45 -14.81
CA GLN A 279 -12.09 18.20 -15.47
C GLN A 279 -11.18 17.33 -14.59
N ARG A 280 -10.18 17.93 -13.93
CA ARG A 280 -9.31 17.20 -12.99
C ARG A 280 -10.09 16.64 -11.80
N LYS A 281 -11.02 17.43 -11.24
CA LYS A 281 -11.88 16.98 -10.15
C LYS A 281 -12.77 15.82 -10.57
N ASP A 282 -13.39 15.90 -11.76
CA ASP A 282 -14.20 14.84 -12.32
C ASP A 282 -13.41 13.54 -12.50
N LEU A 283 -12.23 13.61 -13.14
CA LEU A 283 -11.35 12.47 -13.32
C LEU A 283 -10.97 11.82 -11.97
N GLY A 284 -10.62 12.63 -10.96
CA GLY A 284 -10.30 12.13 -9.62
C GLY A 284 -11.50 11.46 -8.93
N ASN A 285 -12.72 11.97 -9.14
CA ASN A 285 -13.93 11.35 -8.62
C ASN A 285 -14.24 10.03 -9.34
N TRP A 286 -14.06 9.96 -10.66
CA TRP A 286 -14.34 8.75 -11.44
C TRP A 286 -13.33 7.64 -11.16
N VAL A 287 -12.06 7.97 -10.89
CA VAL A 287 -11.07 7.02 -10.37
C VAL A 287 -11.53 6.48 -9.02
N LYS A 288 -11.99 7.35 -8.11
CA LYS A 288 -12.52 6.94 -6.81
C LYS A 288 -13.74 6.01 -6.95
N GLU A 289 -14.63 6.26 -7.91
CA GLU A 289 -15.77 5.38 -8.19
C GLU A 289 -15.32 3.96 -8.55
N ILE A 290 -14.30 3.82 -9.40
CA ILE A 290 -13.73 2.51 -9.76
C ILE A 290 -13.09 1.86 -8.53
N HIS A 291 -12.30 2.60 -7.75
CA HIS A 291 -11.70 2.07 -6.52
C HIS A 291 -12.77 1.59 -5.53
N ASP A 292 -13.75 2.43 -5.21
CA ASP A 292 -14.84 2.06 -4.30
C ASP A 292 -15.60 0.82 -4.79
N GLY A 293 -15.85 0.72 -6.11
CA GLY A 293 -16.53 -0.42 -6.71
C GLY A 293 -15.72 -1.71 -6.68
N MET A 294 -14.42 -1.66 -7.01
CA MET A 294 -13.56 -2.85 -7.06
C MET A 294 -13.16 -3.33 -5.65
N TYR A 295 -12.81 -2.42 -4.75
CA TYR A 295 -12.42 -2.78 -3.38
C TYR A 295 -13.60 -3.28 -2.54
N ALA A 296 -14.84 -2.95 -2.89
CA ALA A 296 -16.03 -3.52 -2.26
C ALA A 296 -16.20 -5.04 -2.50
N VAL A 297 -15.53 -5.59 -3.51
CA VAL A 297 -15.59 -7.02 -3.88
C VAL A 297 -14.22 -7.71 -3.76
N LEU A 298 -13.25 -7.07 -3.11
CA LEU A 298 -11.97 -7.69 -2.78
C LEU A 298 -12.16 -8.75 -1.69
N ASN A 299 -11.63 -9.95 -1.92
CA ASN A 299 -11.53 -10.95 -0.87
C ASN A 299 -10.30 -10.64 0.00
N ASP A 300 -10.50 -10.11 1.20
CA ASP A 300 -9.42 -9.71 2.12
C ASP A 300 -8.52 -10.86 2.59
N SER A 301 -9.00 -12.10 2.50
CA SER A 301 -8.24 -13.31 2.84
C SER A 301 -7.37 -13.81 1.69
N VAL A 302 -7.59 -13.33 0.46
CA VAL A 302 -6.74 -13.67 -0.70
C VAL A 302 -5.96 -12.47 -1.20
N ASN A 303 -6.51 -11.26 -1.04
CA ASN A 303 -5.97 -9.99 -1.55
C ASN A 303 -5.65 -10.00 -3.05
N ILE A 304 -6.36 -10.83 -3.82
CA ILE A 304 -6.29 -10.88 -5.29
C ILE A 304 -7.71 -11.01 -5.81
N TRP A 305 -8.09 -10.16 -6.77
CA TRP A 305 -9.38 -10.29 -7.45
C TRP A 305 -9.34 -11.45 -8.43
N THR A 306 -10.51 -12.03 -8.69
CA THR A 306 -10.68 -12.88 -9.86
C THR A 306 -10.78 -12.04 -11.14
N ASN A 307 -10.58 -12.67 -12.29
CA ASN A 307 -10.68 -12.07 -13.62
C ASN A 307 -12.01 -11.32 -13.79
N TYR A 308 -13.11 -11.90 -13.28
CA TYR A 308 -14.38 -11.23 -13.03
C TYR A 308 -14.70 -11.33 -11.53
N PRO A 309 -14.67 -10.21 -10.78
CA PRO A 309 -14.77 -10.21 -9.32
C PRO A 309 -16.19 -10.49 -8.82
N ASP A 310 -17.19 -10.25 -9.68
CA ASP A 310 -18.60 -10.49 -9.41
C ASP A 310 -19.06 -11.93 -9.69
N VAL A 311 -18.13 -12.78 -10.15
CA VAL A 311 -18.38 -14.17 -10.54
C VAL A 311 -17.64 -15.10 -9.57
N PRO A 312 -18.24 -16.23 -9.12
CA PRO A 312 -17.55 -17.21 -8.29
C PRO A 312 -16.25 -17.70 -8.94
N VAL A 313 -15.20 -17.90 -8.12
CA VAL A 313 -13.86 -18.29 -8.59
C VAL A 313 -13.82 -19.65 -9.31
N ASP A 314 -14.75 -20.54 -8.99
CA ASP A 314 -14.88 -21.88 -9.58
C ASP A 314 -15.71 -21.89 -10.88
N SER A 315 -16.23 -20.74 -11.30
CA SER A 315 -16.94 -20.61 -12.57
C SER A 315 -15.99 -20.80 -13.75
N THR A 316 -16.48 -21.48 -14.80
CA THR A 316 -15.69 -21.71 -16.02
C THR A 316 -15.21 -20.41 -16.64
N GLY A 317 -13.89 -20.28 -16.86
CA GLY A 317 -13.28 -19.07 -17.43
C GLY A 317 -12.96 -17.97 -16.41
N ASN A 318 -13.24 -18.18 -15.12
CA ASN A 318 -12.82 -17.30 -14.04
C ASN A 318 -11.62 -17.89 -13.29
N PHE A 319 -10.71 -17.03 -12.86
CA PHE A 319 -9.45 -17.39 -12.19
C PHE A 319 -8.93 -16.17 -11.44
N TYR A 320 -7.99 -16.33 -10.52
CA TYR A 320 -7.34 -15.17 -9.88
C TYR A 320 -6.51 -14.39 -10.90
N ASP A 321 -6.67 -13.07 -10.93
CA ASP A 321 -5.98 -12.18 -11.86
C ASP A 321 -5.03 -11.25 -11.09
N ALA A 322 -3.77 -11.66 -10.96
CA ALA A 322 -2.73 -10.84 -10.34
C ALA A 322 -2.39 -9.61 -11.19
N ALA A 323 -2.63 -9.63 -12.51
CA ALA A 323 -2.31 -8.54 -13.41
C ALA A 323 -3.21 -7.32 -13.12
N GLY A 324 -4.52 -7.50 -13.25
CA GLY A 324 -5.50 -6.45 -12.96
C GLY A 324 -5.44 -6.01 -11.50
N THR A 325 -5.16 -6.94 -10.60
CA THR A 325 -4.93 -6.65 -9.18
C THR A 325 -3.74 -5.71 -8.96
N ALA A 326 -2.59 -5.97 -9.61
CA ALA A 326 -1.40 -5.13 -9.50
C ALA A 326 -1.66 -3.73 -10.05
N LEU A 327 -2.33 -3.63 -11.21
CA LEU A 327 -2.65 -2.34 -11.82
C LEU A 327 -3.59 -1.52 -10.95
N LEU A 328 -4.68 -2.12 -10.43
CA LEU A 328 -5.61 -1.42 -9.54
C LEU A 328 -4.93 -0.93 -8.26
N ALA A 329 -4.11 -1.77 -7.61
CA ALA A 329 -3.36 -1.34 -6.43
C ALA A 329 -2.38 -0.19 -6.75
N SER A 330 -1.71 -0.23 -7.92
CA SER A 330 -0.86 0.87 -8.38
C SER A 330 -1.65 2.18 -8.47
N THR A 331 -2.87 2.14 -9.03
CA THR A 331 -3.72 3.34 -9.16
C THR A 331 -4.16 3.91 -7.82
N VAL A 332 -4.29 3.10 -6.76
CA VAL A 332 -4.58 3.61 -5.41
C VAL A 332 -3.40 4.39 -4.85
N PHE A 333 -2.17 3.89 -4.96
CA PHE A 333 -0.99 4.65 -4.53
C PHE A 333 -0.81 5.95 -5.34
N ARG A 334 -1.07 5.90 -6.65
CA ARG A 334 -1.11 7.11 -7.49
C ARG A 334 -2.20 8.09 -7.05
N GLY A 335 -3.39 7.60 -6.71
CA GLY A 335 -4.49 8.40 -6.17
C GLY A 335 -4.15 9.02 -4.80
N ALA A 336 -3.42 8.32 -3.94
CA ALA A 336 -2.96 8.86 -2.67
C ALA A 336 -2.00 10.05 -2.87
N VAL A 337 -1.04 9.92 -3.78
CA VAL A 337 -0.06 10.97 -4.07
C VAL A 337 -0.68 12.16 -4.80
N LEU A 338 -1.49 11.92 -5.83
CA LEU A 338 -2.02 12.98 -6.71
C LEU A 338 -3.29 13.63 -6.14
N LEU A 339 -4.15 12.85 -5.50
CA LEU A 339 -5.52 13.26 -5.15
C LEU A 339 -5.76 13.33 -3.64
N ASN A 340 -4.77 12.95 -2.82
CA ASN A 340 -4.93 12.75 -1.38
C ASN A 340 -6.10 11.79 -1.05
N GLN A 341 -6.28 10.76 -1.88
CA GLN A 341 -7.30 9.73 -1.69
C GLN A 341 -6.68 8.54 -0.94
N PHE A 342 -7.03 8.39 0.34
CA PHE A 342 -6.36 7.41 1.21
C PHE A 342 -7.17 6.14 1.50
N THR A 343 -8.49 6.17 1.32
CA THR A 343 -9.45 5.13 1.74
C THR A 343 -8.98 3.68 1.50
N HIS A 344 -8.43 3.40 0.32
CA HIS A 344 -8.06 2.04 -0.09
C HIS A 344 -6.56 1.73 0.03
N VAL A 345 -5.75 2.68 0.51
CA VAL A 345 -4.29 2.52 0.67
C VAL A 345 -3.93 1.29 1.52
N PRO A 346 -4.58 1.02 2.67
CA PRO A 346 -4.26 -0.18 3.45
C PRO A 346 -4.54 -1.49 2.68
N ALA A 347 -5.59 -1.53 1.87
CA ALA A 347 -5.92 -2.69 1.06
C ALA A 347 -4.97 -2.85 -0.13
N ALA A 348 -4.58 -1.74 -0.79
CA ALA A 348 -3.53 -1.73 -1.80
C ALA A 348 -2.18 -2.22 -1.26
N GLU A 349 -1.85 -1.90 0.00
CA GLU A 349 -0.65 -2.41 0.65
C GLU A 349 -0.73 -3.91 0.94
N ARG A 350 -1.89 -4.43 1.38
CA ARG A 350 -2.10 -5.89 1.51
C ARG A 350 -1.94 -6.62 0.17
N ILE A 351 -2.49 -6.06 -0.91
CA ILE A 351 -2.32 -6.58 -2.27
C ILE A 351 -0.83 -6.61 -2.64
N ARG A 352 -0.12 -5.49 -2.49
CA ARG A 352 1.30 -5.39 -2.82
C ARG A 352 2.14 -6.40 -2.05
N MET A 353 1.92 -6.50 -0.74
CA MET A 353 2.59 -7.49 0.10
C MET A 353 2.28 -8.92 -0.36
N THR A 354 1.03 -9.22 -0.71
CA THR A 354 0.61 -10.54 -1.22
C THR A 354 1.37 -10.89 -2.50
N LEU A 355 1.40 -9.97 -3.48
CA LEU A 355 2.06 -10.20 -4.76
C LEU A 355 3.59 -10.30 -4.64
N PHE A 356 4.20 -9.63 -3.66
CA PHE A 356 5.67 -9.60 -3.49
C PHE A 356 6.16 -10.62 -2.44
N SER A 357 5.28 -11.43 -1.86
CA SER A 357 5.66 -12.35 -0.78
C SER A 357 6.23 -13.68 -1.30
N PRO A 358 7.28 -14.20 -0.64
CA PRO A 358 7.63 -15.61 -0.69
C PRO A 358 6.47 -16.48 -0.16
N SER A 359 6.12 -17.54 -0.89
CA SER A 359 5.23 -18.62 -0.46
C SER A 359 5.68 -19.21 0.89
N SER A 360 4.71 -19.34 1.79
CA SER A 360 4.93 -19.77 3.19
C SER A 360 5.12 -21.29 3.36
N SER A 361 5.33 -22.05 2.29
CA SER A 361 5.41 -23.52 2.33
C SER A 361 6.74 -24.05 1.78
N PRO A 362 7.57 -24.74 2.59
CA PRO A 362 8.67 -25.52 2.05
C PRO A 362 8.12 -26.79 1.39
N LEU A 363 8.38 -26.96 0.09
CA LEU A 363 8.13 -28.20 -0.64
C LEU A 363 8.82 -29.38 0.08
N SER A 364 8.03 -30.31 0.63
CA SER A 364 8.50 -31.62 1.05
C SER A 364 8.63 -32.52 -0.18
N SER A 365 9.80 -32.59 -0.79
CA SER A 365 10.12 -33.66 -1.74
C SER A 365 10.52 -34.91 -0.96
N SER A 366 9.59 -35.87 -0.82
CA SER A 366 9.92 -37.23 -0.45
C SER A 366 10.55 -37.95 -1.66
N SER A 367 11.88 -38.12 -1.66
CA SER A 367 12.54 -39.06 -2.56
C SER A 367 13.39 -40.04 -1.75
N THR A 368 12.92 -41.28 -1.74
CA THR A 368 13.66 -42.47 -1.29
C THR A 368 14.95 -42.62 -2.07
N SER A 369 16.05 -42.80 -1.33
CA SER A 369 17.39 -43.06 -1.82
C SER A 369 17.50 -44.32 -2.67
N SER A 370 18.02 -44.19 -3.89
CA SER A 370 18.76 -45.25 -4.57
C SER A 370 20.11 -44.69 -5.02
N LEU A 371 21.20 -45.28 -4.52
CA LEU A 371 22.57 -44.97 -4.93
C LEU A 371 22.74 -45.16 -6.44
N GLY A 372 23.20 -44.11 -7.13
CA GLY A 372 23.56 -44.14 -8.55
C GLY A 372 24.48 -42.98 -8.92
N THR A 373 25.77 -43.32 -9.04
CA THR A 373 26.84 -42.71 -9.85
C THR A 373 26.83 -41.21 -10.15
N THR A 374 27.87 -40.54 -9.62
CA THR A 374 28.34 -39.19 -9.94
C THR A 374 28.42 -38.88 -11.43
N THR A 375 27.66 -37.86 -11.86
CA THR A 375 27.99 -37.02 -13.03
C THR A 375 27.90 -35.56 -12.60
N SER A 376 28.95 -34.80 -12.91
CA SER A 376 29.06 -33.38 -12.60
C SER A 376 28.05 -32.58 -13.44
N SER A 377 26.97 -32.14 -12.81
CA SER A 377 26.15 -31.04 -13.32
C SER A 377 26.52 -29.78 -12.54
N THR A 378 26.94 -28.75 -13.27
CA THR A 378 27.06 -27.38 -12.76
C THR A 378 25.70 -26.95 -12.23
N ALA A 379 25.57 -26.83 -10.90
CA ALA A 379 24.36 -26.33 -10.28
C ALA A 379 24.13 -24.88 -10.73
N THR A 380 23.01 -24.64 -11.42
CA THR A 380 22.53 -23.30 -11.73
C THR A 380 22.36 -22.54 -10.42
N PRO A 381 22.84 -21.28 -10.29
CA PRO A 381 22.60 -20.49 -9.10
C PRO A 381 21.08 -20.38 -8.81
N PRO A 382 20.67 -20.37 -7.52
CA PRO A 382 19.27 -20.25 -7.14
C PRO A 382 18.65 -18.97 -7.72
N SER A 383 17.39 -19.05 -8.14
CA SER A 383 16.68 -17.88 -8.69
C SER A 383 16.43 -16.85 -7.59
N LEU A 384 16.50 -15.57 -7.93
CA LEU A 384 16.10 -14.46 -7.05
C LEU A 384 14.61 -14.50 -6.68
N PHE A 385 13.80 -15.30 -7.40
CA PHE A 385 12.38 -15.50 -7.14
C PHE A 385 12.07 -16.89 -6.57
N ASP A 386 13.09 -17.64 -6.13
CA ASP A 386 12.87 -18.94 -5.50
C ASP A 386 11.92 -18.79 -4.30
N ASN A 387 10.87 -19.60 -4.31
CA ASN A 387 9.77 -19.59 -3.36
C ASN A 387 8.81 -18.40 -3.44
N TYR A 388 8.82 -17.52 -4.45
CA TYR A 388 7.75 -16.52 -4.59
C TYR A 388 6.40 -17.17 -4.91
N ALA A 389 5.32 -16.68 -4.28
CA ALA A 389 3.98 -17.23 -4.51
C ALA A 389 3.38 -16.79 -5.86
N HIS A 390 3.71 -15.57 -6.29
CA HIS A 390 3.12 -14.91 -7.46
C HIS A 390 4.14 -14.49 -8.52
N LEU A 391 5.41 -14.89 -8.36
CA LEU A 391 6.45 -14.70 -9.37
C LEU A 391 7.09 -16.05 -9.66
N THR A 392 7.16 -16.45 -10.94
CA THR A 392 7.85 -17.68 -11.33
C THR A 392 9.35 -17.55 -11.08
N THR A 393 10.06 -18.68 -11.15
CA THR A 393 11.53 -18.71 -11.05
C THR A 393 12.22 -17.87 -12.12
N GLU A 394 11.56 -17.57 -13.24
CA GLU A 394 12.09 -16.70 -14.29
C GLU A 394 11.69 -15.24 -14.12
N GLY A 395 10.88 -14.91 -13.10
CA GLY A 395 10.40 -13.56 -12.81
C GLY A 395 9.13 -13.16 -13.56
N TRP A 396 8.27 -14.11 -13.95
CA TRP A 396 6.95 -13.79 -14.52
C TRP A 396 5.86 -13.75 -13.45
N LEU A 397 4.98 -12.75 -13.50
CA LEU A 397 3.80 -12.66 -12.62
C LEU A 397 2.80 -13.79 -12.91
N THR A 398 2.21 -14.35 -11.86
CA THR A 398 1.21 -15.42 -11.95
C THR A 398 0.28 -15.43 -10.72
N PRO A 399 -0.99 -15.86 -10.85
CA PRO A 399 -1.72 -16.12 -12.09
C PRO A 399 -2.09 -14.82 -12.82
N VAL A 400 -2.05 -14.82 -14.14
CA VAL A 400 -2.31 -13.64 -14.98
C VAL A 400 -3.30 -13.96 -16.08
N VAL A 401 -3.94 -12.94 -16.61
CA VAL A 401 -4.74 -13.04 -17.83
C VAL A 401 -3.85 -13.35 -19.05
N ASP A 402 -4.37 -14.13 -20.00
CA ASP A 402 -3.74 -14.27 -21.31
C ASP A 402 -3.90 -12.95 -22.09
N PRO A 403 -2.81 -12.25 -22.45
CA PRO A 403 -2.88 -10.95 -23.11
C PRO A 403 -3.54 -11.01 -24.50
N TYR A 404 -3.72 -12.21 -25.07
CA TYR A 404 -4.39 -12.44 -26.36
C TYR A 404 -5.82 -12.97 -26.21
N SER A 405 -6.23 -13.36 -25.01
CA SER A 405 -7.54 -13.95 -24.74
C SER A 405 -7.95 -13.72 -23.29
N PHE A 406 -8.57 -12.57 -23.02
CA PHE A 406 -8.89 -12.12 -21.66
C PHE A 406 -9.76 -13.10 -20.84
N GLY A 407 -10.52 -13.98 -21.51
CA GLY A 407 -11.31 -15.03 -20.86
C GLY A 407 -10.52 -16.30 -20.48
N GLN A 408 -9.20 -16.30 -20.66
CA GLN A 408 -8.30 -17.43 -20.38
C GLN A 408 -7.16 -17.00 -19.46
N GLN A 409 -6.71 -17.93 -18.61
CA GLN A 409 -5.55 -17.73 -17.78
C GLN A 409 -4.27 -17.90 -18.62
N GLY A 410 -3.41 -16.89 -18.58
CA GLY A 410 -2.10 -16.89 -19.23
C GLY A 410 -1.01 -17.47 -18.34
N SER A 411 0.17 -17.67 -18.95
CA SER A 411 1.40 -18.09 -18.24
C SER A 411 2.53 -17.07 -18.35
N LYS A 412 2.48 -16.19 -19.35
CA LYS A 412 3.41 -15.08 -19.56
C LYS A 412 2.64 -13.93 -20.17
N SER A 413 2.63 -12.79 -19.50
CA SER A 413 1.89 -11.61 -19.91
C SER A 413 2.80 -10.39 -19.80
N PRO A 414 3.25 -9.80 -20.93
CA PRO A 414 4.13 -8.63 -20.88
C PRO A 414 3.47 -7.45 -20.17
N GLU A 415 2.17 -7.22 -20.40
CA GLU A 415 1.42 -6.17 -19.68
C GLU A 415 1.40 -6.41 -18.16
N SER A 416 1.34 -7.66 -17.71
CA SER A 416 1.39 -7.99 -16.28
C SER A 416 2.72 -7.59 -15.64
N GLU A 417 3.84 -7.80 -16.36
CA GLU A 417 5.15 -7.32 -15.91
C GLU A 417 5.21 -5.79 -15.87
N ALA A 418 4.53 -5.12 -16.80
CA ALA A 418 4.41 -3.67 -16.74
C ALA A 418 3.63 -3.21 -15.50
N PHE A 419 2.55 -3.89 -15.13
CA PHE A 419 1.70 -3.54 -13.99
C PHE A 419 2.39 -3.77 -12.65
N ILE A 420 3.12 -4.87 -12.48
CA ILE A 420 3.84 -5.11 -11.23
C ILE A 420 4.97 -4.09 -11.01
N LEU A 421 5.64 -3.66 -12.09
CA LEU A 421 6.63 -2.58 -12.06
C LEU A 421 5.99 -1.20 -11.77
N GLN A 422 4.80 -0.93 -12.33
CA GLN A 422 4.03 0.27 -12.02
C GLN A 422 3.53 0.28 -10.57
N LEU A 423 3.15 -0.88 -10.02
CA LEU A 423 2.83 -1.02 -8.60
C LEU A 423 4.04 -0.71 -7.72
N HIS A 424 5.19 -1.31 -8.03
CA HIS A 424 6.45 -1.03 -7.34
C HIS A 424 6.80 0.47 -7.36
N SER A 425 6.70 1.11 -8.52
CA SER A 425 7.02 2.53 -8.70
C SER A 425 6.03 3.45 -7.98
N ALA A 426 4.73 3.16 -8.06
CA ALA A 426 3.69 3.94 -7.40
C ALA A 426 3.80 3.88 -5.88
N TRP A 427 4.08 2.69 -5.34
CA TRP A 427 4.34 2.51 -3.91
C TRP A 427 5.59 3.26 -3.46
N ARG A 428 6.71 3.15 -4.20
CA ARG A 428 7.94 3.89 -3.91
C ARG A 428 7.68 5.39 -3.82
N ASP A 429 6.93 5.93 -4.78
CA ASP A 429 6.63 7.35 -4.83
C ASP A 429 5.68 7.78 -3.69
N TRP A 430 4.73 6.93 -3.30
CA TRP A 430 3.87 7.14 -2.12
C TRP A 430 4.64 7.09 -0.79
N VAL A 431 5.58 6.16 -0.63
CA VAL A 431 6.48 6.13 0.54
C VAL A 431 7.36 7.38 0.59
N THR A 432 7.90 7.79 -0.55
CA THR A 432 8.68 9.04 -0.66
C THR A 432 7.83 10.27 -0.31
N ASP A 433 6.53 10.24 -0.59
CA ASP A 433 5.55 11.25 -0.17
C ASP A 433 5.09 11.10 1.30
N GLY A 434 5.82 10.32 2.10
CA GLY A 434 5.58 10.17 3.54
C GLY A 434 4.54 9.12 3.91
N ALA A 435 4.21 8.19 3.00
CA ALA A 435 3.30 7.07 3.25
C ALA A 435 1.92 7.50 3.82
N ARG A 436 1.43 8.67 3.38
CA ARG A 436 0.21 9.28 3.91
C ARG A 436 -0.99 8.35 3.68
N GLY A 437 -1.81 8.16 4.72
CA GLY A 437 -2.99 7.31 4.64
C GLY A 437 -2.76 5.83 4.92
N ALA A 438 -1.55 5.39 5.31
CA ALA A 438 -1.27 4.02 5.73
C ALA A 438 -2.23 3.50 6.83
N ASN A 439 -2.74 4.42 7.66
CA ASN A 439 -3.63 4.12 8.80
C ASN A 439 -5.13 4.36 8.51
N SER A 440 -5.52 4.75 7.29
CA SER A 440 -6.89 5.22 6.98
C SER A 440 -7.97 4.13 6.95
N GLY A 441 -7.63 2.86 7.25
CA GLY A 441 -8.49 1.69 7.06
C GLY A 441 -9.42 1.33 8.23
N SER A 442 -9.46 2.11 9.31
CA SER A 442 -10.23 1.75 10.52
C SER A 442 -11.64 2.37 10.59
N SER A 443 -12.11 3.07 9.56
CA SER A 443 -13.45 3.68 9.55
C SER A 443 -14.26 3.29 8.30
N HIS A 444 -14.82 2.08 8.26
CA HIS A 444 -16.23 1.80 7.87
C HIS A 444 -16.50 0.32 7.52
N ARG A 445 -17.71 -0.11 7.93
CA ARG A 445 -18.43 -1.39 7.67
C ARG A 445 -18.04 -2.61 8.49
N PHE A 446 -18.49 -2.61 9.74
CA PHE A 446 -19.00 -3.83 10.36
C PHE A 446 -20.37 -4.15 9.73
N ASP A 447 -20.44 -5.15 8.86
CA ASP A 447 -21.69 -5.87 8.65
C ASP A 447 -21.44 -7.37 8.47
N ARG A 448 -22.06 -8.12 9.40
CA ARG A 448 -22.51 -9.51 9.37
C ARG A 448 -21.82 -10.47 8.38
N LEU A 449 -21.01 -11.39 8.92
CA LEU A 449 -21.36 -12.81 9.03
C LEU A 449 -20.27 -13.51 9.87
N GLY A 450 -20.70 -14.29 10.85
CA GLY A 450 -19.80 -14.96 11.78
C GLY A 450 -18.97 -16.03 11.07
N ASN A 451 -17.64 -15.84 11.03
CA ASN A 451 -16.70 -16.93 10.90
C ASN A 451 -15.44 -16.62 11.71
N ARG A 452 -15.26 -17.32 12.83
CA ARG A 452 -14.18 -17.10 13.82
C ARG A 452 -12.80 -17.67 13.39
N ASN A 453 -12.56 -17.84 12.09
CA ASN A 453 -11.38 -18.58 11.61
C ASN A 453 -10.44 -17.81 10.66
N GLU A 454 -10.63 -16.50 10.43
CA GLU A 454 -9.82 -15.72 9.48
C GLU A 454 -8.87 -14.69 10.15
N TRP A 455 -8.55 -14.90 11.42
CA TRP A 455 -7.58 -14.07 12.17
C TRP A 455 -6.10 -14.40 11.88
N TRP A 456 -5.81 -15.34 10.98
CA TRP A 456 -4.50 -15.97 10.81
C TRP A 456 -3.56 -15.33 9.77
N MET A 457 -3.93 -14.21 9.11
CA MET A 457 -3.10 -13.59 8.05
C MET A 457 -2.36 -12.31 8.46
N TRP A 458 -2.36 -11.96 9.75
CA TRP A 458 -1.50 -10.93 10.37
C TRP A 458 -0.03 -11.39 10.55
N LEU A 459 0.40 -12.48 9.87
CA LEU A 459 1.53 -13.32 10.26
C LEU A 459 2.88 -13.03 9.59
N VAL A 460 3.08 -11.90 8.88
CA VAL A 460 4.41 -11.57 8.27
C VAL A 460 5.00 -10.23 8.73
N ALA A 461 4.24 -9.41 9.44
CA ALA A 461 4.77 -8.39 10.34
C ALA A 461 3.83 -8.40 11.53
N GLY A 462 4.27 -8.90 12.69
CA GLY A 462 3.35 -9.05 13.84
C GLY A 462 2.64 -7.74 14.18
N GLY A 463 1.53 -7.82 14.93
CA GLY A 463 0.72 -6.67 15.30
C GLY A 463 1.44 -5.69 16.22
N TRP A 464 2.42 -4.95 15.70
CA TRP A 464 3.25 -4.05 16.48
C TRP A 464 2.93 -2.61 16.09
N MET A 465 2.53 -1.82 17.08
CA MET A 465 2.13 -0.44 16.88
C MET A 465 3.11 0.48 17.61
N TRP A 466 3.69 1.46 16.90
CA TRP A 466 4.63 2.43 17.47
C TRP A 466 3.88 3.53 18.20
N VAL A 467 4.30 3.81 19.44
CA VAL A 467 3.59 4.70 20.35
C VAL A 467 4.55 5.61 21.11
N VAL A 468 4.24 6.91 21.10
CA VAL A 468 4.99 7.92 21.86
C VAL A 468 4.02 8.76 22.69
N CYS A 469 4.50 9.26 23.83
CA CYS A 469 3.79 10.25 24.64
C CYS A 469 3.95 11.65 24.00
N GLY A 470 2.82 12.30 23.71
CA GLY A 470 2.78 13.62 23.06
C GLY A 470 2.00 14.64 23.90
N GLY A 471 2.24 15.92 23.64
CA GLY A 471 1.53 17.01 24.31
C GLY A 471 1.92 17.21 25.77
N GLU A 472 3.12 16.78 26.17
CA GLU A 472 3.59 16.86 27.56
C GLU A 472 4.21 18.21 27.94
N GLY A 473 4.17 19.20 27.04
CA GLY A 473 4.48 20.59 27.40
C GLY A 473 3.46 21.18 28.40
N TYR A 474 3.77 22.36 28.95
CA TYR A 474 2.83 23.11 29.79
C TYR A 474 3.12 24.61 29.73
N SER A 475 2.14 25.41 29.36
CA SER A 475 2.23 26.86 29.20
C SER A 475 3.37 27.25 28.26
N LEU A 476 4.40 27.93 28.75
CA LEU A 476 5.58 28.29 27.97
C LEU A 476 6.61 27.16 27.86
N TYR A 477 6.47 26.09 28.66
CA TYR A 477 7.39 24.96 28.65
C TYR A 477 7.02 24.00 27.51
N ARG A 478 8.02 23.60 26.73
CA ARG A 478 7.91 22.63 25.65
C ARG A 478 8.76 21.40 26.01
N ILE A 479 8.23 20.22 25.70
CA ILE A 479 8.87 18.92 25.89
C ILE A 479 8.68 18.16 24.59
N ALA A 480 9.78 17.65 24.03
CA ALA A 480 9.85 16.96 22.74
C ALA A 480 9.34 17.77 21.52
N ASP A 481 9.53 17.21 20.32
CA ASP A 481 9.00 17.74 19.07
C ASP A 481 7.77 16.91 18.66
N ASP A 482 6.61 17.26 19.21
CA ASP A 482 5.34 16.58 18.91
C ASP A 482 5.05 16.53 17.40
N GLU A 483 5.44 17.54 16.62
CA GLU A 483 5.15 17.57 15.19
C GLU A 483 5.99 16.55 14.42
N GLN A 484 7.27 16.41 14.79
CA GLN A 484 8.14 15.41 14.20
C GLN A 484 7.72 14.00 14.63
N LEU A 485 7.40 13.80 15.91
CA LEU A 485 6.99 12.50 16.45
C LEU A 485 5.67 12.01 15.85
N MET A 486 4.69 12.89 15.64
CA MET A 486 3.40 12.51 15.05
C MET A 486 3.51 12.01 13.61
N LYS A 487 4.62 12.27 12.92
CA LYS A 487 4.88 11.75 11.56
C LYS A 487 5.36 10.30 11.55
N THR A 488 5.78 9.75 12.70
CA THR A 488 6.40 8.42 12.79
C THR A 488 5.61 7.40 13.62
N ILE A 489 4.59 7.85 14.37
CA ILE A 489 3.83 7.02 15.30
C ILE A 489 2.41 6.70 14.82
N HIS A 490 1.82 5.68 15.42
CA HIS A 490 0.48 5.20 15.09
C HIS A 490 -0.53 5.53 16.20
N LEU A 491 -0.10 5.47 17.46
CA LEU A 491 -0.88 5.93 18.61
C LEU A 491 -0.13 7.06 19.33
N ALA A 492 -0.88 8.07 19.75
CA ALA A 492 -0.39 9.12 20.63
C ALA A 492 -1.09 9.04 21.99
N ASN A 493 -0.31 8.97 23.07
CA ASN A 493 -0.81 9.14 24.43
C ASN A 493 -0.76 10.63 24.78
N VAL A 494 -1.90 11.31 24.75
CA VAL A 494 -1.98 12.76 24.98
C VAL A 494 -2.22 13.06 26.46
N ALA A 495 -1.32 13.84 27.06
CA ALA A 495 -1.42 14.26 28.45
C ALA A 495 -2.70 15.10 28.71
N CYS A 496 -3.26 14.97 29.91
CA CYS A 496 -4.64 15.39 30.20
C CYS A 496 -4.78 16.47 31.31
N GLY A 497 -3.76 17.30 31.55
CA GLY A 497 -3.86 18.46 32.45
C GLY A 497 -3.25 18.33 33.84
N PHE A 498 -3.06 17.09 34.31
CA PHE A 498 -2.67 16.84 35.71
C PHE A 498 -1.16 16.75 35.89
N HIS A 499 -0.46 15.89 35.14
CA HIS A 499 1.00 15.89 35.11
C HIS A 499 1.57 16.90 34.12
N ALA A 500 0.90 17.09 32.98
CA ALA A 500 1.31 17.92 31.86
C ALA A 500 0.12 18.31 30.98
N SER A 501 0.37 19.04 29.89
CA SER A 501 -0.61 19.53 28.89
C SER A 501 -1.63 20.51 29.43
N ASP A 502 -1.48 21.81 29.15
CA ASP A 502 -2.62 22.71 29.29
C ASP A 502 -3.62 22.54 28.13
N PHE A 503 -4.72 23.28 28.19
CA PHE A 503 -5.79 23.18 27.19
C PHE A 503 -5.34 23.59 25.77
N ASP A 504 -4.38 24.50 25.63
CA ASP A 504 -3.90 24.95 24.32
C ASP A 504 -3.00 23.87 23.70
N ILE A 505 -2.07 23.33 24.48
CA ILE A 505 -1.19 22.24 24.05
C ILE A 505 -2.00 20.99 23.72
N MET A 506 -2.96 20.61 24.57
CA MET A 506 -3.81 19.46 24.33
C MET A 506 -4.58 19.57 23.00
N ASN A 507 -5.16 20.75 22.71
CA ASN A 507 -5.86 20.99 21.45
C ASN A 507 -4.91 20.95 20.25
N GLN A 508 -3.73 21.56 20.37
CA GLN A 508 -2.72 21.57 19.31
C GLN A 508 -2.22 20.15 19.01
N THR A 509 -1.93 19.35 20.04
CA THR A 509 -1.49 17.96 19.86
C THR A 509 -2.56 17.11 19.17
N VAL A 510 -3.85 17.32 19.48
CA VAL A 510 -4.96 16.65 18.78
C VAL A 510 -5.05 17.09 17.31
N GLU A 511 -4.88 18.39 17.03
CA GLU A 511 -4.86 18.91 15.66
C GLU A 511 -3.72 18.30 14.83
N ILE A 512 -2.51 18.23 15.40
CA ILE A 512 -1.35 17.60 14.76
C ILE A 512 -1.61 16.11 14.56
N ALA A 513 -2.16 15.40 15.55
CA ALA A 513 -2.50 13.99 15.43
C ALA A 513 -3.51 13.75 14.29
N LYS A 514 -4.53 14.62 14.15
CA LYS A 514 -5.48 14.57 13.05
C LYS A 514 -4.80 14.74 11.70
N ALA A 515 -3.93 15.75 11.57
CA ALA A 515 -3.22 16.04 10.33
C ALA A 515 -2.32 14.88 9.88
N ASN A 516 -1.88 14.04 10.82
CA ASN A 516 -1.01 12.88 10.59
C ASN A 516 -1.75 11.52 10.70
N TYR A 517 -3.08 11.50 10.84
CA TYR A 517 -3.88 10.28 10.97
C TYR A 517 -3.42 9.35 12.11
N VAL A 518 -3.02 9.94 13.24
CA VAL A 518 -2.59 9.22 14.44
C VAL A 518 -3.79 9.00 15.37
N ASN A 519 -3.96 7.78 15.87
CA ASN A 519 -5.02 7.47 16.84
C ASN A 519 -4.68 8.07 18.21
N VAL A 520 -5.61 8.85 18.77
CA VAL A 520 -5.37 9.55 20.03
C VAL A 520 -5.94 8.77 21.21
N GLY A 521 -5.12 8.59 22.24
CA GLY A 521 -5.52 8.05 23.54
C GLY A 521 -5.28 9.03 24.67
N ALA A 522 -6.03 8.86 25.75
CA ALA A 522 -5.85 9.63 26.97
C ALA A 522 -4.64 9.11 27.75
N HIS A 523 -3.79 10.03 28.22
CA HIS A 523 -2.65 9.75 29.08
C HIS A 523 -2.85 10.29 30.51
N PRO A 524 -3.84 9.77 31.28
CA PRO A 524 -4.15 10.30 32.59
C PRO A 524 -3.10 9.95 33.64
N SER A 525 -2.90 10.84 34.60
CA SER A 525 -1.90 10.74 35.67
C SER A 525 -2.48 11.02 37.06
N LEU A 526 -1.64 10.90 38.07
CA LEU A 526 -1.92 11.48 39.40
C LEU A 526 -1.93 13.01 39.30
N PRO A 527 -2.70 13.72 40.15
CA PRO A 527 -2.76 15.18 40.20
C PRO A 527 -1.47 15.79 40.78
N ASP A 528 -0.35 15.55 40.11
CA ASP A 528 0.99 15.93 40.54
C ASP A 528 1.79 16.57 39.39
N LYS A 529 1.45 17.80 39.05
CA LYS A 529 2.16 18.57 38.02
C LYS A 529 3.64 18.79 38.36
N GLN A 530 3.93 19.10 39.62
CA GLN A 530 5.30 19.39 40.07
C GLN A 530 6.22 18.17 39.99
N GLY A 531 5.70 16.98 40.26
CA GLY A 531 6.41 15.72 40.12
C GLY A 531 6.20 15.03 38.78
N PHE A 532 5.57 15.70 37.82
CA PHE A 532 5.23 15.15 36.50
C PHE A 532 4.47 13.81 36.61
N GLY A 533 3.61 13.64 37.61
CA GLY A 533 2.89 12.40 37.85
C GLY A 533 3.76 11.19 38.22
N ARG A 534 5.07 11.39 38.48
CA ARG A 534 6.05 10.33 38.78
C ARG A 534 6.26 10.07 40.27
N ARG A 535 5.48 10.70 41.17
CA ARG A 535 5.47 10.40 42.62
C ARG A 535 4.23 9.60 42.99
N GLU A 536 4.40 8.51 43.74
CA GLU A 536 3.27 7.74 44.23
C GLU A 536 2.39 8.60 45.15
N MET A 537 1.07 8.53 44.95
CA MET A 537 0.06 9.16 45.77
C MET A 537 -1.01 8.12 46.11
N LYS A 538 -1.40 8.05 47.38
CA LYS A 538 -2.45 7.14 47.82
C LYS A 538 -3.82 7.72 47.45
N LEU A 539 -4.43 7.16 46.42
CA LEU A 539 -5.83 7.36 46.06
C LEU A 539 -6.60 6.08 46.34
N SER A 540 -7.85 6.21 46.78
CA SER A 540 -8.80 5.10 46.73
C SER A 540 -9.15 4.76 45.27
N PRO A 541 -9.61 3.53 44.97
CA PRO A 541 -10.06 3.16 43.62
C PRO A 541 -11.12 4.12 43.06
N GLU A 542 -12.02 4.63 43.89
CA GLU A 542 -13.06 5.56 43.47
C GLU A 542 -12.49 6.95 43.14
N GLU A 543 -11.54 7.45 43.93
CA GLU A 543 -10.85 8.70 43.60
C GLU A 543 -10.05 8.56 42.30
N LEU A 544 -9.43 7.40 42.04
CA LEU A 544 -8.71 7.14 40.80
C LEU A 544 -9.66 7.11 39.59
N PHE A 545 -10.80 6.41 39.70
CA PHE A 545 -11.81 6.36 38.65
C PHE A 545 -12.30 7.77 38.29
N ASN A 546 -12.64 8.59 39.29
CA ASN A 546 -13.08 9.96 39.06
C ASN A 546 -11.97 10.85 38.47
N CYS A 547 -10.73 10.68 38.96
CA CYS A 547 -9.55 11.39 38.47
C CYS A 547 -9.29 11.11 36.98
N PHE A 548 -9.35 9.85 36.57
CA PHE A 548 -9.15 9.46 35.18
C PHE A 548 -10.34 9.88 34.31
N THR A 549 -11.57 9.73 34.79
CA THR A 549 -12.77 10.17 34.08
C THR A 549 -12.72 11.66 33.75
N TYR A 550 -12.30 12.49 34.71
CA TYR A 550 -12.12 13.94 34.51
C TYR A 550 -11.10 14.23 33.39
N GLN A 551 -9.93 13.61 33.47
CA GLN A 551 -8.84 13.80 32.53
C GLN A 551 -9.19 13.34 31.11
N THR A 552 -9.75 12.14 30.97
CA THR A 552 -10.20 11.59 29.68
C THR A 552 -11.33 12.41 29.08
N GLY A 553 -12.24 12.94 29.92
CA GLY A 553 -13.30 13.84 29.48
C GLY A 553 -12.77 15.15 28.91
N ALA A 554 -11.72 15.73 29.51
CA ALA A 554 -11.08 16.94 28.99
C ALA A 554 -10.52 16.72 27.58
N LEU A 555 -9.78 15.63 27.35
CA LEU A 555 -9.24 15.30 26.03
C LEU A 555 -10.34 15.02 25.00
N THR A 556 -11.39 14.30 25.41
CA THR A 556 -12.51 13.96 24.53
C THR A 556 -13.25 15.21 24.03
N GLY A 557 -13.25 16.31 24.81
CA GLY A 557 -13.73 17.60 24.35
C GLY A 557 -13.01 18.09 23.10
N PHE A 558 -11.68 18.03 23.06
CA PHE A 558 -10.89 18.44 21.91
C PHE A 558 -10.94 17.45 20.75
N LEU A 559 -11.03 16.14 21.04
CA LEU A 559 -11.28 15.14 19.99
C LEU A 559 -12.57 15.43 19.23
N LYS A 560 -13.64 15.83 19.93
CA LYS A 560 -14.90 16.25 19.29
C LYS A 560 -14.75 17.50 18.41
N VAL A 561 -13.99 18.50 18.85
CA VAL A 561 -13.69 19.72 18.05
C VAL A 561 -13.07 19.32 16.70
N HIS A 562 -12.17 18.34 16.73
CA HIS A 562 -11.44 17.86 15.56
C HIS A 562 -12.13 16.70 14.83
N GLY A 563 -13.30 16.24 15.27
CA GLY A 563 -14.01 15.12 14.64
C GLY A 563 -13.24 13.79 14.72
N MET A 564 -12.53 13.56 15.82
CA MET A 564 -11.82 12.32 16.13
C MET A 564 -12.51 11.57 17.27
N GLU A 565 -12.24 10.28 17.38
CA GLU A 565 -12.71 9.42 18.47
C GLU A 565 -11.57 9.06 19.42
N LEU A 566 -11.90 8.78 20.68
CA LEU A 566 -10.94 8.30 21.67
C LEU A 566 -10.62 6.84 21.38
N HIS A 567 -9.36 6.53 21.10
CA HIS A 567 -8.94 5.16 20.77
C HIS A 567 -8.64 4.32 22.01
N HIS A 568 -7.91 4.87 22.97
CA HIS A 568 -7.40 4.12 24.12
C HIS A 568 -7.14 4.99 25.35
N ILE A 569 -6.88 4.35 26.49
CA ILE A 569 -6.40 4.97 27.73
C ILE A 569 -5.11 4.27 28.17
N LYS A 570 -4.05 5.04 28.40
CA LYS A 570 -2.77 4.58 28.96
C LYS A 570 -2.44 5.40 30.21
N PRO A 571 -2.36 4.83 31.42
CA PRO A 571 -1.94 5.58 32.60
C PRO A 571 -0.51 6.12 32.48
N HIS A 572 -0.24 7.31 33.03
CA HIS A 572 1.08 7.92 33.03
C HIS A 572 1.82 7.71 34.36
N GLY A 573 3.14 7.55 34.31
CA GLY A 573 4.01 7.72 35.47
C GLY A 573 3.76 6.75 36.62
N ALA A 574 3.76 7.26 37.86
CA ALA A 574 3.72 6.43 39.07
C ALA A 574 2.42 5.63 39.22
N ILE A 575 1.30 6.10 38.66
CA ILE A 575 0.04 5.35 38.76
C ILE A 575 0.03 4.11 37.87
N TYR A 576 0.73 4.12 36.73
CA TYR A 576 0.93 2.93 35.89
C TYR A 576 1.58 1.79 36.68
N GLY A 577 2.65 2.09 37.43
CA GLY A 577 3.33 1.11 38.27
C GLY A 577 2.52 0.64 39.48
N GLN A 578 1.72 1.53 40.08
CA GLN A 578 0.83 1.16 41.18
C GLN A 578 -0.31 0.24 40.73
N MET A 579 -0.93 0.56 39.58
CA MET A 579 -2.00 -0.26 38.99
C MET A 579 -1.48 -1.64 38.56
N ALA A 580 -0.25 -1.74 38.05
CA ALA A 580 0.33 -3.03 37.66
C ALA A 580 0.39 -4.06 38.82
N ARG A 581 0.40 -3.60 40.08
CA ARG A 581 0.52 -4.44 41.29
C ARG A 581 -0.71 -4.43 42.20
N ASP A 582 -1.74 -3.66 41.88
CA ASP A 582 -2.98 -3.53 42.67
C ASP A 582 -4.21 -3.69 41.76
N LEU A 583 -4.92 -4.80 41.93
CA LEU A 583 -6.06 -5.16 41.09
C LEU A 583 -7.22 -4.17 41.20
N GLU A 584 -7.49 -3.63 42.39
CA GLU A 584 -8.64 -2.74 42.59
C GLU A 584 -8.36 -1.36 41.98
N LEU A 585 -7.11 -0.88 42.06
CA LEU A 585 -6.69 0.31 41.31
C LEU A 585 -6.70 0.06 39.79
N ALA A 586 -6.23 -1.11 39.33
CA ALA A 586 -6.26 -1.46 37.92
C ALA A 586 -7.70 -1.46 37.36
N LYS A 587 -8.64 -2.10 38.06
CA LYS A 587 -10.07 -2.10 37.71
C LYS A 587 -10.63 -0.70 37.64
N ALA A 588 -10.31 0.16 38.61
CA ALA A 588 -10.76 1.54 38.60
C ALA A 588 -10.31 2.28 37.33
N GLY A 589 -9.05 2.16 36.92
CA GLY A 589 -8.57 2.78 35.68
C GLY A 589 -9.19 2.16 34.41
N VAL A 590 -9.29 0.83 34.35
CA VAL A 590 -9.87 0.10 33.21
C VAL A 590 -11.35 0.42 33.00
N ARG A 591 -12.13 0.57 34.09
CA ARG A 591 -13.56 0.90 33.99
C ARG A 591 -13.82 2.24 33.28
N VAL A 592 -12.86 3.16 33.29
CA VAL A 592 -12.98 4.45 32.59
C VAL A 592 -13.13 4.24 31.08
N CYS A 593 -12.49 3.21 30.50
CA CYS A 593 -12.65 2.88 29.09
C CYS A 593 -14.11 2.64 28.71
N LYS A 594 -14.90 2.02 29.60
CA LYS A 594 -16.34 1.77 29.37
C LYS A 594 -17.16 3.04 29.33
N VAL A 595 -16.79 4.05 30.13
CA VAL A 595 -17.48 5.35 30.19
C VAL A 595 -17.41 6.08 28.86
N PHE A 596 -16.28 5.97 28.17
CA PHE A 596 -16.01 6.65 26.91
C PHE A 596 -16.16 5.75 25.67
N SER A 597 -16.51 4.47 25.86
CA SER A 597 -16.84 3.58 24.76
C SER A 597 -18.22 3.91 24.20
N PRO A 598 -18.43 3.87 22.87
CA PRO A 598 -19.77 3.99 22.29
C PRO A 598 -20.73 2.94 22.85
N ALA A 599 -21.98 3.34 23.12
CA ALA A 599 -22.98 2.47 23.72
C ALA A 599 -23.37 1.28 22.84
N ASP A 600 -23.17 1.40 21.53
CA ASP A 600 -23.40 0.42 20.49
C ASP A 600 -22.12 -0.30 20.02
N ALA A 601 -20.97 -0.05 20.67
CA ALA A 601 -19.72 -0.69 20.31
C ALA A 601 -19.80 -2.22 20.50
N PRO A 602 -19.43 -3.01 19.47
CA PRO A 602 -19.30 -4.46 19.60
C PRO A 602 -18.33 -4.84 20.74
N PRO A 603 -18.45 -6.05 21.30
CA PRO A 603 -17.44 -6.58 22.22
C PRO A 603 -16.05 -6.53 21.59
N GLY A 604 -15.11 -5.82 22.23
CA GLY A 604 -13.74 -5.63 21.73
C GLY A 604 -13.52 -4.42 20.81
N ALA A 605 -14.56 -3.65 20.47
CA ALA A 605 -14.48 -2.49 19.58
C ALA A 605 -14.69 -1.13 20.31
N GLY A 606 -14.70 -1.12 21.64
CA GLY A 606 -14.71 0.10 22.45
C GLY A 606 -13.31 0.68 22.69
N VAL A 607 -13.23 1.70 23.56
CA VAL A 607 -11.96 2.30 24.00
C VAL A 607 -11.10 1.23 24.65
N ALA A 608 -9.86 1.05 24.15
CA ALA A 608 -8.94 0.05 24.68
C ALA A 608 -8.19 0.55 25.92
N PHE A 609 -7.70 -0.37 26.75
CA PHE A 609 -6.78 -0.07 27.84
C PHE A 609 -5.38 -0.54 27.48
N VAL A 610 -4.40 0.37 27.51
CA VAL A 610 -2.98 0.08 27.28
C VAL A 610 -2.30 -0.14 28.62
N GLY A 611 -1.61 -1.27 28.77
CA GLY A 611 -0.88 -1.56 30.01
C GLY A 611 0.12 -2.71 29.91
N LEU A 612 0.89 -2.88 30.96
CA LEU A 612 1.95 -3.90 31.01
C LEU A 612 1.39 -5.33 31.04
N ALA A 613 1.79 -6.15 30.08
CA ALA A 613 1.40 -7.56 30.01
C ALA A 613 1.85 -8.36 31.25
N GLY A 614 1.09 -9.39 31.63
CA GLY A 614 1.40 -10.25 32.78
C GLY A 614 1.21 -9.58 34.15
N THR A 615 0.56 -8.41 34.20
CA THR A 615 0.32 -7.65 35.44
C THR A 615 -1.16 -7.52 35.76
N MET A 616 -1.48 -6.85 36.88
CA MET A 616 -2.88 -6.58 37.25
C MET A 616 -3.64 -5.73 36.21
N HIS A 617 -2.94 -5.06 35.28
CA HIS A 617 -3.58 -4.40 34.14
C HIS A 617 -4.35 -5.38 33.25
N GLU A 618 -3.69 -6.46 32.84
CA GLU A 618 -4.26 -7.47 31.94
C GLU A 618 -5.40 -8.22 32.64
N VAL A 619 -5.20 -8.56 33.93
CA VAL A 619 -6.23 -9.19 34.75
C VAL A 619 -7.47 -8.29 34.86
N ALA A 620 -7.29 -7.01 35.18
CA ALA A 620 -8.40 -6.06 35.28
C ALA A 620 -9.12 -5.86 33.93
N ALA A 621 -8.38 -5.72 32.83
CA ALA A 621 -8.96 -5.59 31.49
C ALA A 621 -9.83 -6.81 31.13
N LYS A 622 -9.34 -8.01 31.42
CA LYS A 622 -10.07 -9.27 31.20
C LYS A 622 -11.33 -9.36 32.07
N GLU A 623 -11.23 -9.06 33.38
CA GLU A 623 -12.38 -9.10 34.29
C GLU A 623 -13.44 -8.05 33.95
N GLU A 624 -13.03 -6.88 33.47
CA GLU A 624 -13.93 -5.83 33.05
C GLU A 624 -14.43 -6.01 31.60
N GLY A 625 -13.88 -6.95 30.82
CA GLY A 625 -14.27 -7.14 29.41
C GLY A 625 -13.90 -5.95 28.51
N VAL A 626 -12.79 -5.27 28.83
CA VAL A 626 -12.23 -4.17 28.05
C VAL A 626 -11.11 -4.71 27.16
N ARG A 627 -11.01 -4.25 25.90
CA ARG A 627 -9.91 -4.62 25.00
C ARG A 627 -8.59 -4.17 25.64
N PHE A 628 -7.67 -5.12 25.80
CA PHE A 628 -6.33 -4.86 26.34
C PHE A 628 -5.33 -4.77 25.19
N ILE A 629 -4.49 -3.73 25.22
CA ILE A 629 -3.35 -3.60 24.30
C ILE A 629 -2.09 -3.69 25.19
N PRO A 630 -1.34 -4.80 25.13
CA PRO A 630 -0.16 -4.95 25.96
C PRO A 630 0.94 -4.00 25.50
N GLU A 631 1.62 -3.39 26.46
CA GLU A 631 2.71 -2.46 26.23
C GLU A 631 4.06 -3.09 26.55
N TRP A 632 5.05 -2.75 25.72
CA TRP A 632 6.45 -3.06 25.93
C TRP A 632 7.32 -1.82 25.72
N PHE A 633 8.20 -1.57 26.68
CA PHE A 633 9.21 -0.50 26.64
C PHE A 633 10.51 -0.98 26.01
N SER A 634 10.97 -0.32 24.96
CA SER A 634 12.21 -0.67 24.24
C SER A 634 13.46 -0.10 24.90
N ASP A 635 13.30 1.04 25.57
CA ASP A 635 14.32 1.87 26.20
C ASP A 635 14.51 1.58 27.70
N LEU A 636 13.62 0.80 28.32
CA LEU A 636 13.70 0.42 29.72
C LEU A 636 14.19 -1.03 29.91
N ALA A 637 14.78 -1.28 31.09
CA ALA A 637 15.19 -2.63 31.49
C ALA A 637 14.10 -3.34 32.29
N TYR A 638 13.99 -4.65 32.10
CA TYR A 638 13.19 -5.55 32.93
C TYR A 638 14.11 -6.37 33.84
N ASP A 639 13.66 -6.71 35.05
CA ASP A 639 14.33 -7.76 35.83
C ASP A 639 13.92 -9.16 35.36
N GLU A 640 14.52 -10.18 35.97
CA GLU A 640 14.30 -11.60 35.66
C GLU A 640 12.88 -12.07 35.98
N THR A 641 12.06 -11.24 36.64
CA THR A 641 10.65 -11.52 36.94
C THR A 641 9.68 -10.80 36.01
N GLY A 642 10.19 -10.02 35.05
CA GLY A 642 9.40 -9.25 34.10
C GLY A 642 8.93 -7.91 34.67
N LYS A 643 9.44 -7.50 35.84
CA LYS A 643 9.12 -6.20 36.42
C LYS A 643 9.95 -5.13 35.74
N LEU A 644 9.25 -4.09 35.29
CA LEU A 644 9.85 -2.89 34.72
C LEU A 644 10.70 -2.15 35.77
N LEU A 645 11.96 -1.88 35.43
CA LEU A 645 12.90 -1.20 36.31
C LEU A 645 12.87 0.30 36.05
N ILE A 646 12.00 0.99 36.77
CA ILE A 646 11.88 2.45 36.69
C ILE A 646 12.95 3.08 37.59
N THR A 647 13.95 3.74 36.98
CA THR A 647 14.97 4.53 37.68
C THR A 647 14.65 6.03 37.61
N LYS A 648 15.16 6.82 38.56
CA LYS A 648 14.91 8.28 38.61
C LYS A 648 15.67 9.05 37.50
N THR A 649 16.70 8.43 36.94
CA THR A 649 17.53 8.92 35.83
C THR A 649 17.77 7.75 34.88
N HIS A 650 17.58 7.96 33.57
CA HIS A 650 17.81 6.97 32.53
C HIS A 650 19.09 7.30 31.77
N GLU A 651 20.00 6.34 31.66
CA GLU A 651 21.10 6.46 30.71
C GLU A 651 20.55 6.21 29.29
N PRO A 652 20.96 7.00 28.28
CA PRO A 652 20.53 6.77 26.91
C PRO A 652 20.88 5.36 26.46
N VAL A 653 19.92 4.65 25.88
CA VAL A 653 20.15 3.34 25.24
C VAL A 653 20.48 3.61 23.77
N SER A 654 21.53 2.99 23.24
CA SER A 654 21.90 3.21 21.84
C SER A 654 20.85 2.61 20.88
N HIS A 655 20.75 3.19 19.69
CA HIS A 655 19.80 2.77 18.65
C HIS A 655 20.02 1.30 18.23
N GLU A 656 21.26 0.82 18.23
CA GLU A 656 21.58 -0.58 17.92
C GLU A 656 21.00 -1.54 18.96
N VAL A 657 21.05 -1.16 20.24
CA VAL A 657 20.51 -1.97 21.35
C VAL A 657 18.98 -1.96 21.30
N ILE A 658 18.35 -0.82 21.03
CA ILE A 658 16.90 -0.71 20.83
C ILE A 658 16.48 -1.60 19.65
N THR A 659 17.17 -1.48 18.52
CA THR A 659 16.94 -2.28 17.31
C THR A 659 17.06 -3.77 17.59
N GLU A 660 18.07 -4.22 18.34
CA GLU A 660 18.23 -5.62 18.71
C GLU A 660 17.08 -6.11 19.60
N ARG A 661 16.72 -5.34 20.64
CA ARG A 661 15.64 -5.67 21.58
C ARG A 661 14.30 -5.77 20.86
N VAL A 662 14.00 -4.80 19.99
CA VAL A 662 12.82 -4.80 19.14
C VAL A 662 12.85 -6.07 18.28
N ASN A 663 13.89 -6.28 17.47
CA ASN A 663 14.01 -7.48 16.63
C ASN A 663 13.80 -8.78 17.38
N ARG A 664 14.34 -8.89 18.60
CA ARG A 664 14.19 -10.07 19.46
C ARG A 664 12.76 -10.26 19.93
N LEU A 665 12.10 -9.21 20.40
CA LEU A 665 10.67 -9.26 20.74
C LEU A 665 9.84 -9.66 19.51
N LEU A 666 10.07 -9.02 18.38
CA LEU A 666 9.32 -9.22 17.14
C LEU A 666 9.48 -10.65 16.57
N LYS A 667 10.71 -11.19 16.59
CA LYS A 667 11.02 -12.48 15.93
C LYS A 667 10.95 -13.67 16.87
N GLU A 668 11.30 -13.49 18.13
CA GLU A 668 11.48 -14.58 19.09
C GLU A 668 10.42 -14.57 20.19
N ARG A 669 9.59 -13.50 20.29
CA ARG A 669 8.69 -13.24 21.43
C ARG A 669 9.41 -13.29 22.77
N LEU A 670 10.62 -12.73 22.80
CA LEU A 670 11.49 -12.68 23.97
C LEU A 670 11.75 -11.23 24.39
N VAL A 671 11.50 -10.93 25.66
CA VAL A 671 11.85 -9.67 26.32
C VAL A 671 13.26 -9.79 26.90
N THR A 672 14.14 -8.87 26.52
CA THR A 672 15.49 -8.76 27.09
C THR A 672 15.42 -8.27 28.53
N THR A 673 16.02 -9.00 29.47
CA THR A 673 16.15 -8.56 30.86
C THR A 673 17.51 -7.89 31.10
N ARG A 674 17.68 -7.28 32.28
CA ARG A 674 18.92 -6.60 32.69
C ARG A 674 20.14 -7.53 32.68
N THR A 675 19.93 -8.81 33.00
CA THR A 675 21.01 -9.80 33.04
C THR A 675 21.29 -10.29 31.63
N ALA A 676 22.50 -10.02 31.13
CA ALA A 676 22.91 -10.40 29.78
C ALA A 676 22.71 -11.90 29.53
N GLY A 677 22.07 -12.22 28.41
CA GLY A 677 21.75 -13.60 28.01
C GLY A 677 20.53 -14.20 28.72
N HIS A 678 19.84 -13.46 29.59
CA HIS A 678 18.57 -13.85 30.18
C HIS A 678 17.40 -13.18 29.44
N TYR A 679 16.40 -13.98 29.08
CA TYR A 679 15.24 -13.54 28.33
C TYR A 679 13.96 -14.06 28.97
N LEU A 680 12.89 -13.27 28.90
CA LEU A 680 11.57 -13.68 29.34
C LEU A 680 10.64 -13.89 28.15
N PRO A 681 9.83 -14.96 28.14
CA PRO A 681 8.82 -15.12 27.11
C PRO A 681 7.77 -14.02 27.24
N PHE A 682 7.42 -13.40 26.13
CA PHE A 682 6.33 -12.43 26.05
C PHE A 682 5.00 -13.21 25.97
N THR A 683 4.52 -13.67 27.11
CA THR A 683 3.33 -14.53 27.23
C THR A 683 2.07 -13.69 27.39
N THR A 684 1.50 -13.25 26.28
CA THR A 684 0.17 -12.64 26.26
C THR A 684 -0.73 -13.45 25.32
N GLU A 685 -2.04 -13.46 25.60
CA GLU A 685 -3.02 -14.11 24.73
C GLU A 685 -3.27 -13.31 23.42
N THR A 686 -2.68 -12.10 23.30
CA THR A 686 -2.87 -11.20 22.17
C THR A 686 -1.64 -11.11 21.27
N ASP A 687 -1.88 -10.96 19.97
CA ASP A 687 -0.82 -10.73 18.97
C ASP A 687 -0.55 -9.24 18.71
N GLU A 688 -1.30 -8.34 19.36
CA GLU A 688 -1.10 -6.89 19.34
C GLU A 688 -0.15 -6.47 20.46
N VAL A 689 0.80 -5.56 20.21
CA VAL A 689 1.65 -4.92 21.23
C VAL A 689 1.98 -3.50 20.83
N THR A 690 1.95 -2.61 21.80
CA THR A 690 2.49 -1.24 21.66
C THR A 690 3.94 -1.17 22.12
N ILE A 691 4.81 -0.61 21.27
CA ILE A 691 6.19 -0.30 21.62
C ILE A 691 6.26 1.16 22.06
N CYS A 692 6.56 1.37 23.33
CA CYS A 692 6.71 2.70 23.90
C CYS A 692 8.16 3.18 23.80
N VAL A 693 8.36 4.39 23.28
CA VAL A 693 9.61 5.15 23.34
C VAL A 693 9.35 6.43 24.14
N HIS A 694 10.19 6.70 25.13
CA HIS A 694 10.05 7.87 25.99
C HIS A 694 10.56 9.14 25.30
N SER A 695 9.67 10.08 25.05
CA SER A 695 9.98 11.38 24.42
C SER A 695 10.82 12.30 25.32
N ASP A 696 10.86 12.06 26.63
CA ASP A 696 11.62 12.83 27.63
C ASP A 696 13.09 12.39 27.79
N THR A 697 13.55 11.38 27.04
CA THR A 697 14.96 10.96 27.01
C THR A 697 15.77 11.71 25.93
N PRO A 698 17.03 12.11 26.21
CA PRO A 698 17.89 12.69 25.17
C PRO A 698 18.07 11.71 24.00
N ALA A 699 17.88 12.18 22.75
CA ALA A 699 17.91 11.41 21.48
C ALA A 699 16.65 10.59 21.11
N SER A 700 15.51 10.83 21.77
CA SER A 700 14.23 10.16 21.47
C SER A 700 13.67 10.40 20.05
N GLY A 701 14.05 11.49 19.38
CA GLY A 701 13.64 11.76 18.00
C GLY A 701 14.37 10.93 16.93
N ASP A 702 15.52 10.32 17.28
CA ASP A 702 16.33 9.47 16.41
C ASP A 702 16.09 7.96 16.66
N SER A 703 15.32 7.61 17.70
CA SER A 703 15.08 6.24 18.20
C SER A 703 13.70 5.71 17.81
#